data_AF-A0AAF0J7J6-F1
#
_entry.id   AF-A0AAF0J7J6-F1
#
_cell.length_a   1.000
_cell.length_b   1.000
_cell.length_c   1.000
_cell.angle_alpha   90.00
_cell.angle_beta   90.00
_cell.angle_gamma   90.00
#
_symmetry.space_group_name_H-M   'P 1'
#
loop_
_entity.id
_entity.type
_entity.pdbx_description
1 polymer ?
#
loop_
_entity_poly.entity_id
_entity_poly.type
_entity_poly.pdbx_seq_one_letter_code
_entity_poly.pdbx_strand_id
1 'polypeptide(L)'
;MLAGRIGALLALVLGAYAAQPKPRAYDTHRYYAIGLRSVPGCDVSPELAADVLGTEFVERVGELHDHWLVRREHSELEGRAGDAVLERYAALKERPSLAKRCVGTDCATERCVAESLASIDKQVLRKRAKRDVIYDPETMPDIYPRILPPVGPQERAPVPHVTSGNRSDEYVTRYHLQDPLFYKQWHLVNQDGVHDLNMERVWDNATGRGIHVALIDDGIDYKHPDLAANFFAEGSYDFNDHTALPDPRLSDDRHGTRCAGEIAAVRNDRCGVGVAPDAKVAGIRILSAPISDVDEAAALNYKFEQNEIYSCSWGPPDDGMSMDGPRGLVLKSLLNGINKGRGGKGNLFVFAGGNGGKSDDQCNFDGYTNSIYTMTIASVDGGGRHPSYSEVCTAIIASSWSSGNGEGIYTTDVTARSKTGCTGTHGGTSAAAPLIAALMALALEKRPELTWRDVQHLTIAAAKPVSEEDPDWFTNSAGRRYNHKFGYGVVDASLFMTMVAQHQLVPPQAWLDTPKNDQKSGSTRFNRKTSRQSKLTISDKMLQDANLASLEHVTVDVWIDSDRRGDVQVELVSPHGMRSILARPRRYDSATTGFPGWTFMSIAHWGEDPRGEWTLNVSSHTQNETSGGEFHAWAMHLWGAAIDPAKARQWTFPQGSLEYNLTMEEAAAASTSAGATSSATSTAALTTASVAPVITAVPTHAAVEEAPPADTGSLRDLWDRTPIWALVAAGVALAATAVLAAYFVFRRDSSQGMYHHVPDEERDGHALHTLQARDLYNAFALDETHVLGSDEDDDDDDGDGDDEHNHGRGRDRDRDHSRGHGRGHGVTGDSEFSDGVGKFKDDDGEFKDEDGEFKDDVGGVTDSTEACATNVLLEPVEPDAILIDGVDVEEAGKSNVDTK
;
A
#
# COMPACT_ATOMS: atom_id res chain seq x y z
N MET A 1 -9.12 -51.35 6.67
CA MET A 1 -8.27 -50.22 7.14
C MET A 1 -7.47 -49.56 6.02
N LEU A 2 -6.61 -50.26 5.27
CA LEU A 2 -5.75 -49.63 4.26
C LEU A 2 -6.51 -48.77 3.23
N ALA A 3 -7.60 -49.30 2.66
CA ALA A 3 -8.47 -48.54 1.73
C ALA A 3 -9.08 -47.27 2.33
N GLY A 4 -9.38 -47.25 3.64
CA GLY A 4 -9.88 -46.05 4.32
C GLY A 4 -8.81 -44.98 4.53
N ARG A 5 -7.54 -45.39 4.75
CA ARG A 5 -6.41 -44.45 4.79
C ARG A 5 -6.08 -43.92 3.39
N ILE A 6 -6.19 -44.74 2.35
CA ILE A 6 -6.04 -44.29 0.95
C ILE A 6 -7.17 -43.33 0.57
N GLY A 7 -8.42 -43.61 0.96
CA GLY A 7 -9.55 -42.70 0.77
C GLY A 7 -9.37 -41.35 1.47
N ALA A 8 -8.90 -41.35 2.71
CA ALA A 8 -8.58 -40.11 3.44
C ALA A 8 -7.41 -39.34 2.78
N LEU A 9 -6.39 -40.04 2.27
CA LEU A 9 -5.28 -39.40 1.55
C LEU A 9 -5.73 -38.82 0.21
N LEU A 10 -6.59 -39.51 -0.54
CA LEU A 10 -7.20 -38.95 -1.75
C LEU A 10 -8.12 -37.78 -1.45
N ALA A 11 -8.88 -37.81 -0.35
CA ALA A 11 -9.70 -36.67 0.06
C ALA A 11 -8.85 -35.44 0.42
N LEU A 12 -7.70 -35.63 1.08
CA LEU A 12 -6.73 -34.56 1.35
C LEU A 12 -6.06 -34.02 0.07
N VAL A 13 -5.66 -34.91 -0.85
CA VAL A 13 -5.05 -34.51 -2.14
C VAL A 13 -6.06 -33.83 -3.07
N LEU A 14 -7.31 -34.29 -3.12
CA LEU A 14 -8.39 -33.64 -3.86
C LEU A 14 -8.80 -32.31 -3.22
N GLY A 15 -8.80 -32.22 -1.88
CA GLY A 15 -9.00 -30.97 -1.16
C GLY A 15 -7.90 -29.93 -1.45
N ALA A 16 -6.63 -30.37 -1.54
CA ALA A 16 -5.52 -29.51 -1.94
C ALA A 16 -5.63 -29.05 -3.41
N TYR A 17 -6.15 -29.89 -4.31
CA TYR A 17 -6.44 -29.52 -5.70
C TYR A 17 -7.70 -28.66 -5.88
N ALA A 18 -8.55 -28.52 -4.85
CA ALA A 18 -9.76 -27.71 -4.87
C ALA A 18 -9.55 -26.26 -4.39
N ALA A 19 -8.30 -25.82 -4.18
CA ALA A 19 -7.95 -24.59 -3.47
C ALA A 19 -7.21 -23.53 -4.32
N GLN A 20 -7.19 -23.65 -5.66
CA GLN A 20 -6.62 -22.62 -6.54
C GLN A 20 -7.74 -21.93 -7.36
N PRO A 21 -7.75 -20.58 -7.45
CA PRO A 21 -8.75 -19.83 -8.21
C PRO A 21 -8.85 -20.26 -9.67
N LYS A 22 -10.06 -20.62 -10.11
CA LYS A 22 -10.36 -21.09 -11.47
C LYS A 22 -10.09 -20.01 -12.53
N PRO A 23 -9.46 -20.32 -13.67
CA PRO A 23 -9.28 -19.37 -14.76
C PRO A 23 -10.56 -18.64 -15.18
N ARG A 24 -10.45 -17.32 -15.39
CA ARG A 24 -11.53 -16.45 -15.85
C ARG A 24 -11.52 -16.34 -17.37
N ALA A 25 -12.69 -16.08 -17.95
CA ALA A 25 -12.90 -15.92 -19.39
C ALA A 25 -13.92 -14.80 -19.62
N TYR A 26 -13.50 -13.55 -19.38
CA TYR A 26 -14.35 -12.35 -19.46
C TYR A 26 -14.74 -11.96 -20.90
N ASP A 27 -14.04 -12.53 -21.88
CA ASP A 27 -14.32 -12.48 -23.31
C ASP A 27 -15.61 -13.23 -23.71
N THR A 28 -15.93 -14.29 -22.96
CA THR A 28 -17.02 -15.23 -23.24
C THR A 28 -18.08 -15.28 -22.14
N HIS A 29 -17.76 -14.82 -20.92
CA HIS A 29 -18.66 -14.89 -19.77
C HIS A 29 -18.67 -13.59 -18.95
N ARG A 30 -19.86 -13.20 -18.49
CA ARG A 30 -20.03 -12.22 -17.40
C ARG A 30 -19.97 -12.94 -16.05
N TYR A 31 -19.30 -12.33 -15.08
CA TYR A 31 -19.09 -12.88 -13.74
C TYR A 31 -19.79 -12.01 -12.68
N TYR A 32 -20.28 -12.65 -11.62
CA TYR A 32 -21.02 -12.01 -10.53
C TYR A 32 -20.62 -12.67 -9.21
N ALA A 33 -20.42 -11.89 -8.16
CA ALA A 33 -20.32 -12.39 -6.79
C ALA A 33 -21.71 -12.38 -6.16
N ILE A 34 -22.12 -13.47 -5.53
CA ILE A 34 -23.36 -13.55 -4.72
C ILE A 34 -23.02 -13.81 -3.25
N GLY A 35 -23.63 -13.05 -2.35
CA GLY A 35 -23.59 -13.32 -0.91
C GLY A 35 -24.77 -14.19 -0.50
N LEU A 36 -24.52 -15.26 0.27
CA LEU A 36 -25.56 -16.14 0.82
C LEU A 36 -25.53 -16.11 2.35
N ARG A 37 -26.63 -15.69 2.95
CA ARG A 37 -26.84 -15.69 4.41
C ARG A 37 -27.71 -16.88 4.84
N SER A 38 -27.43 -17.40 6.02
CA SER A 38 -28.26 -18.44 6.65
C SER A 38 -29.65 -17.90 6.99
N VAL A 39 -30.71 -18.63 6.61
CA VAL A 39 -32.12 -18.28 6.89
C VAL A 39 -32.81 -19.46 7.55
N PRO A 40 -33.35 -19.33 8.79
CA PRO A 40 -33.96 -20.45 9.51
C PRO A 40 -35.10 -21.13 8.74
N GLY A 41 -34.88 -22.39 8.34
CA GLY A 41 -35.84 -23.20 7.56
C GLY A 41 -35.65 -23.15 6.03
N CYS A 42 -34.66 -22.38 5.55
CA CYS A 42 -34.26 -22.31 4.15
C CYS A 42 -32.78 -22.72 4.04
N ASP A 43 -32.55 -23.99 3.74
CA ASP A 43 -31.26 -24.48 3.24
C ASP A 43 -31.18 -24.19 1.74
N VAL A 44 -30.08 -23.61 1.27
CA VAL A 44 -29.89 -23.13 -0.11
C VAL A 44 -28.40 -23.21 -0.47
N SER A 45 -28.04 -24.11 -1.39
CA SER A 45 -26.65 -24.21 -1.86
C SER A 45 -26.25 -23.09 -2.84
N PRO A 46 -24.95 -22.80 -3.00
CA PRO A 46 -24.45 -21.89 -4.03
C PRO A 46 -24.87 -22.30 -5.45
N GLU A 47 -24.90 -23.60 -5.74
CA GLU A 47 -25.33 -24.15 -7.02
C GLU A 47 -26.83 -23.96 -7.27
N LEU A 48 -27.67 -24.11 -6.24
CA LEU A 48 -29.11 -23.84 -6.34
C LEU A 48 -29.39 -22.34 -6.51
N ALA A 49 -28.64 -21.48 -5.81
CA ALA A 49 -28.72 -20.03 -5.99
C ALA A 49 -28.32 -19.60 -7.41
N ALA A 50 -27.24 -20.18 -7.96
CA ALA A 50 -26.80 -19.94 -9.34
C ALA A 50 -27.85 -20.39 -10.37
N ASP A 51 -28.36 -21.62 -10.27
CA ASP A 51 -29.42 -22.14 -11.16
C ASP A 51 -30.66 -21.24 -11.14
N VAL A 52 -31.13 -20.82 -9.95
CA VAL A 52 -32.28 -19.91 -9.82
C VAL A 52 -32.05 -18.56 -10.50
N LEU A 53 -30.82 -18.02 -10.48
CA LEU A 53 -30.41 -16.79 -11.17
C LEU A 53 -30.16 -16.98 -12.68
N GLY A 54 -30.04 -18.22 -13.16
CA GLY A 54 -29.66 -18.52 -14.54
C GLY A 54 -28.17 -18.38 -14.80
N THR A 55 -27.34 -18.72 -13.80
CA THR A 55 -25.87 -18.70 -13.84
C THR A 55 -25.28 -20.07 -13.51
N GLU A 56 -24.03 -20.30 -13.90
CA GLU A 56 -23.21 -21.44 -13.48
C GLU A 56 -22.43 -21.08 -12.21
N PHE A 57 -22.38 -21.99 -11.24
CA PHE A 57 -21.51 -21.86 -10.07
C PHE A 57 -20.04 -22.06 -10.43
N VAL A 58 -19.17 -21.11 -10.06
CA VAL A 58 -17.73 -21.18 -10.30
C VAL A 58 -17.01 -21.66 -9.04
N GLU A 59 -16.94 -20.85 -7.98
CA GLU A 59 -16.17 -21.15 -6.75
C GLU A 59 -16.55 -20.22 -5.58
N ARG A 60 -15.85 -20.34 -4.44
CA ARG A 60 -15.91 -19.37 -3.34
C ARG A 60 -15.04 -18.15 -3.66
N VAL A 61 -15.46 -16.95 -3.24
CA VAL A 61 -14.65 -15.73 -3.32
C VAL A 61 -13.53 -15.77 -2.28
N GLY A 62 -12.40 -16.36 -2.65
CA GLY A 62 -11.23 -16.49 -1.76
C GLY A 62 -11.58 -17.17 -0.43
N GLU A 63 -11.35 -16.46 0.68
CA GLU A 63 -11.65 -16.94 2.04
C GLU A 63 -12.93 -16.31 2.65
N LEU A 64 -13.74 -15.64 1.83
CA LEU A 64 -15.06 -15.16 2.21
C LEU A 64 -16.08 -16.32 2.16
N HIS A 65 -16.15 -17.07 3.26
CA HIS A 65 -17.03 -18.22 3.52
C HIS A 65 -18.49 -18.13 3.02
N ASP A 66 -19.08 -16.94 2.96
CA ASP A 66 -20.46 -16.67 2.58
C ASP A 66 -20.63 -16.09 1.16
N HIS A 67 -19.55 -15.90 0.40
CA HIS A 67 -19.56 -15.33 -0.95
C HIS A 67 -19.11 -16.30 -2.02
N TRP A 68 -19.82 -16.29 -3.15
CA TRP A 68 -19.66 -17.26 -4.22
C TRP A 68 -19.61 -16.59 -5.59
N LEU A 69 -18.63 -16.98 -6.40
CA LEU A 69 -18.50 -16.54 -7.78
C LEU A 69 -19.43 -17.39 -8.66
N VAL A 70 -20.29 -16.73 -9.42
CA VAL A 70 -21.13 -17.33 -10.46
C VAL A 70 -20.89 -16.63 -11.80
N ARG A 71 -21.18 -17.30 -12.91
CA ARG A 71 -20.97 -16.75 -14.26
C ARG A 71 -22.11 -17.08 -15.22
N ARG A 72 -22.19 -16.36 -16.33
CA ARG A 72 -23.08 -16.65 -17.47
C ARG A 72 -22.38 -16.28 -18.77
N GLU A 73 -22.54 -17.13 -19.78
CA GLU A 73 -22.06 -16.89 -21.13
C GLU A 73 -22.71 -15.62 -21.72
N HIS A 74 -21.95 -14.78 -22.45
CA HIS A 74 -22.53 -13.64 -23.18
C HIS A 74 -23.50 -14.17 -24.25
N SER A 75 -24.65 -13.53 -24.44
CA SER A 75 -25.52 -13.81 -25.59
C SER A 75 -25.44 -12.70 -26.64
N GLU A 76 -25.36 -13.08 -27.91
CA GLU A 76 -25.24 -12.19 -29.08
C GLU A 76 -26.44 -11.22 -29.27
N LEU A 77 -27.43 -11.27 -28.37
CA LEU A 77 -28.67 -10.50 -28.40
C LEU A 77 -28.76 -9.47 -27.25
N GLU A 78 -27.82 -9.46 -26.31
CA GLU A 78 -27.89 -8.64 -25.11
C GLU A 78 -27.45 -7.18 -25.29
N GLY A 79 -26.83 -6.80 -26.41
CA GLY A 79 -26.34 -5.43 -26.68
C GLY A 79 -27.41 -4.31 -26.73
N ARG A 80 -28.69 -4.62 -26.46
CA ARG A 80 -29.79 -3.66 -26.21
C ARG A 80 -30.79 -4.11 -25.13
N ALA A 81 -30.44 -5.14 -24.35
CA ALA A 81 -31.26 -5.65 -23.25
C ALA A 81 -30.54 -5.44 -21.92
N GLY A 82 -31.29 -5.33 -20.82
CA GLY A 82 -30.69 -5.19 -19.49
C GLY A 82 -29.89 -6.43 -19.08
N ASP A 83 -29.08 -6.29 -18.03
CA ASP A 83 -28.31 -7.41 -17.52
C ASP A 83 -29.25 -8.46 -16.91
N ALA A 84 -29.56 -9.49 -17.69
CA ALA A 84 -30.61 -10.46 -17.39
C ALA A 84 -30.38 -11.27 -16.10
N VAL A 85 -29.17 -11.26 -15.52
CA VAL A 85 -28.91 -11.83 -14.18
C VAL A 85 -29.35 -10.86 -13.08
N LEU A 86 -29.06 -9.57 -13.25
CA LEU A 86 -29.51 -8.51 -12.34
C LEU A 86 -31.03 -8.29 -12.43
N GLU A 87 -31.61 -8.34 -13.63
CA GLU A 87 -33.08 -8.32 -13.83
C GLU A 87 -33.74 -9.53 -13.13
N ARG A 88 -33.15 -10.72 -13.28
CA ARG A 88 -33.64 -11.94 -12.63
C ARG A 88 -33.53 -11.86 -11.12
N TYR A 89 -32.44 -11.31 -10.58
CA TYR A 89 -32.30 -11.02 -9.15
C TYR A 89 -33.36 -10.03 -8.65
N ALA A 90 -33.61 -8.92 -9.36
CA ALA A 90 -34.64 -7.95 -9.02
C ALA A 90 -36.05 -8.59 -9.02
N ALA A 91 -36.41 -9.33 -10.07
CA ALA A 91 -37.68 -10.04 -10.15
C ALA A 91 -37.85 -11.10 -9.04
N LEU A 92 -36.77 -11.80 -8.68
CA LEU A 92 -36.73 -12.76 -7.57
C LEU A 92 -36.93 -12.06 -6.21
N LYS A 93 -36.44 -10.84 -6.03
CA LYS A 93 -36.66 -10.02 -4.82
C LYS A 93 -38.07 -9.45 -4.72
N GLU A 94 -38.66 -8.99 -5.83
CA GLU A 94 -40.02 -8.44 -5.82
C GLU A 94 -41.11 -9.52 -5.70
N ARG A 95 -41.00 -10.61 -6.48
CA ARG A 95 -42.10 -11.57 -6.70
C ARG A 95 -41.60 -13.02 -6.71
N PRO A 96 -40.96 -13.49 -5.62
CA PRO A 96 -40.46 -14.86 -5.56
C PRO A 96 -41.58 -15.90 -5.68
N SER A 97 -41.37 -16.92 -6.50
CA SER A 97 -42.32 -18.02 -6.62
C SER A 97 -42.37 -18.91 -5.37
N LEU A 98 -43.53 -19.51 -5.13
CA LEU A 98 -43.70 -20.62 -4.19
C LEU A 98 -43.40 -21.98 -4.83
N ALA A 99 -43.08 -22.02 -6.13
CA ALA A 99 -42.55 -23.22 -6.77
C ALA A 99 -41.22 -23.62 -6.14
N LYS A 100 -41.02 -24.93 -5.97
CA LYS A 100 -39.72 -25.50 -5.63
C LYS A 100 -38.87 -25.66 -6.88
N ARG A 101 -37.59 -25.31 -6.77
CA ARG A 101 -36.54 -25.58 -7.76
C ARG A 101 -35.46 -26.43 -7.08
N CYS A 102 -34.81 -27.31 -7.82
CA CYS A 102 -33.91 -28.31 -7.26
C CYS A 102 -32.67 -28.49 -8.12
N VAL A 103 -31.50 -28.59 -7.47
CA VAL A 103 -30.22 -28.94 -8.09
C VAL A 103 -29.68 -30.19 -7.40
N GLY A 104 -29.65 -31.31 -8.12
CA GLY A 104 -29.31 -32.61 -7.56
C GLY A 104 -30.31 -33.05 -6.48
N THR A 105 -29.88 -32.97 -5.21
CA THR A 105 -30.71 -33.28 -4.03
C THR A 105 -31.13 -32.06 -3.23
N ASP A 106 -30.57 -30.87 -3.49
CA ASP A 106 -31.04 -29.62 -2.85
C ASP A 106 -32.33 -29.13 -3.54
N CYS A 107 -33.27 -28.58 -2.77
CA CYS A 107 -34.66 -28.33 -3.17
C CYS A 107 -35.37 -27.22 -2.34
N ALA A 108 -35.01 -25.97 -2.57
CA ALA A 108 -35.65 -24.79 -1.98
C ALA A 108 -36.82 -24.23 -2.83
N THR A 109 -37.63 -23.33 -2.26
CA THR A 109 -38.53 -22.47 -3.03
C THR A 109 -37.77 -21.24 -3.53
N GLU A 110 -38.22 -20.61 -4.63
CA GLU A 110 -37.64 -19.32 -5.04
C GLU A 110 -37.74 -18.28 -3.92
N ARG A 111 -38.78 -18.33 -3.07
CA ARG A 111 -38.85 -17.52 -1.84
C ARG A 111 -37.68 -17.75 -0.88
N CYS A 112 -37.32 -19.01 -0.57
CA CYS A 112 -36.16 -19.28 0.28
C CYS A 112 -34.87 -18.74 -0.35
N VAL A 113 -34.69 -18.88 -1.66
CA VAL A 113 -33.50 -18.38 -2.37
C VAL A 113 -33.48 -16.84 -2.40
N ALA A 114 -34.64 -16.18 -2.56
CA ALA A 114 -34.77 -14.72 -2.46
C ALA A 114 -34.48 -14.17 -1.05
N GLU A 115 -34.86 -14.92 -0.01
CA GLU A 115 -34.58 -14.58 1.39
C GLU A 115 -33.12 -14.84 1.78
N SER A 116 -32.46 -15.86 1.19
CA SER A 116 -31.08 -16.29 1.49
C SER A 116 -30.00 -15.60 0.65
N LEU A 117 -30.29 -15.19 -0.59
CA LEU A 117 -29.42 -14.28 -1.35
C LEU A 117 -29.36 -12.93 -0.64
N ALA A 118 -28.26 -12.63 0.05
CA ALA A 118 -28.03 -11.33 0.65
C ALA A 118 -27.80 -10.28 -0.45
N SER A 119 -27.04 -10.64 -1.48
CA SER A 119 -26.52 -9.73 -2.50
C SER A 119 -26.23 -10.38 -3.85
N ILE A 120 -26.06 -9.53 -4.85
CA ILE A 120 -25.35 -9.83 -6.10
C ILE A 120 -24.52 -8.60 -6.49
N ASP A 121 -23.31 -8.80 -7.01
CA ASP A 121 -22.41 -7.76 -7.47
C ASP A 121 -21.70 -8.16 -8.78
N LYS A 122 -21.81 -7.32 -9.82
CA LYS A 122 -21.31 -7.62 -11.17
C LYS A 122 -19.83 -7.32 -11.26
N GLN A 123 -19.03 -8.33 -11.58
CA GLN A 123 -17.58 -8.21 -11.60
C GLN A 123 -17.10 -7.47 -12.85
N VAL A 124 -16.43 -6.35 -12.63
CA VAL A 124 -15.84 -5.48 -13.64
C VAL A 124 -14.32 -5.57 -13.52
N LEU A 125 -13.63 -5.65 -14.67
CA LEU A 125 -12.17 -5.66 -14.70
C LEU A 125 -11.61 -4.25 -14.49
N ARG A 126 -10.70 -4.09 -13.51
CA ARG A 126 -9.99 -2.85 -13.19
C ARG A 126 -8.49 -3.12 -13.16
N LYS A 127 -7.67 -2.18 -13.64
CA LYS A 127 -6.20 -2.23 -13.45
C LYS A 127 -5.82 -1.25 -12.34
N ARG A 128 -5.21 -1.76 -11.26
CA ARG A 128 -4.61 -0.93 -10.19
C ARG A 128 -3.28 -0.33 -10.67
N ALA A 129 -2.90 0.82 -10.12
CA ALA A 129 -1.63 1.45 -10.44
C ALA A 129 -0.53 0.89 -9.54
N LYS A 130 0.53 0.34 -10.13
CA LYS A 130 1.78 0.05 -9.41
C LYS A 130 2.54 1.36 -9.16
N ARG A 131 3.14 1.49 -7.98
CA ARG A 131 3.89 2.68 -7.58
C ARG A 131 5.37 2.60 -8.01
N ASP A 132 5.64 2.07 -9.21
CA ASP A 132 7.01 1.88 -9.75
C ASP A 132 7.55 3.09 -10.52
N VAL A 133 6.67 4.02 -10.91
CA VAL A 133 7.01 5.29 -11.56
C VAL A 133 7.01 6.43 -10.54
N ILE A 134 8.08 7.22 -10.57
CA ILE A 134 8.10 8.59 -10.02
C ILE A 134 7.66 9.52 -11.15
N TYR A 135 6.45 10.06 -11.07
CA TYR A 135 5.91 10.96 -12.08
C TYR A 135 6.67 12.29 -12.09
N ASP A 136 6.87 12.86 -13.27
CA ASP A 136 7.43 14.20 -13.43
C ASP A 136 6.49 15.04 -14.33
N PRO A 137 5.73 16.00 -13.77
CA PRO A 137 4.69 16.73 -14.51
C PRO A 137 5.20 17.47 -15.75
N GLU A 138 6.48 17.84 -15.81
CA GLU A 138 7.07 18.40 -17.03
C GLU A 138 7.08 17.41 -18.21
N THR A 139 7.13 16.10 -17.94
CA THR A 139 7.22 15.04 -18.95
C THR A 139 5.87 14.46 -19.38
N MET A 140 4.78 14.75 -18.67
CA MET A 140 3.44 14.19 -18.92
C MET A 140 2.35 15.29 -19.01
N PRO A 141 2.45 16.21 -19.99
CA PRO A 141 1.56 17.37 -20.10
C PRO A 141 0.10 17.00 -20.43
N ASP A 142 -0.14 15.80 -20.98
CA ASP A 142 -1.47 15.31 -21.36
C ASP A 142 -2.29 14.85 -20.13
N ILE A 143 -1.61 14.56 -19.00
CA ILE A 143 -2.23 14.22 -17.70
C ILE A 143 -2.26 15.46 -16.80
N TYR A 144 -1.21 16.28 -16.83
CA TYR A 144 -1.03 17.42 -15.91
C TYR A 144 -0.96 18.76 -16.68
N PRO A 145 -2.02 19.59 -16.71
CA PRO A 145 -1.98 20.92 -17.30
C PRO A 145 -0.91 21.82 -16.65
N ARG A 146 0.07 22.22 -17.47
CA ARG A 146 1.24 23.02 -17.04
C ARG A 146 0.89 24.44 -16.58
N ILE A 147 1.50 24.88 -15.48
CA ILE A 147 2.02 26.25 -15.23
C ILE A 147 3.11 26.17 -14.14
N LEU A 148 4.19 26.96 -14.28
CA LEU A 148 5.31 27.09 -13.34
C LEU A 148 5.41 28.52 -12.78
N PRO A 149 6.00 28.68 -11.59
CA PRO A 149 7.27 29.42 -11.49
C PRO A 149 8.48 28.53 -11.13
N PRO A 150 9.72 29.00 -11.33
CA PRO A 150 10.91 28.15 -11.22
C PRO A 150 11.43 27.97 -9.78
N VAL A 151 11.99 26.79 -9.50
CA VAL A 151 12.83 26.53 -8.31
C VAL A 151 14.26 26.97 -8.60
N GLY A 152 14.84 27.78 -7.71
CA GLY A 152 16.24 28.22 -7.81
C GLY A 152 17.25 27.11 -7.44
N PRO A 153 18.53 27.23 -7.82
CA PRO A 153 19.54 26.23 -7.48
C PRO A 153 19.78 26.20 -5.96
N GLN A 154 19.54 25.05 -5.33
CA GLN A 154 19.94 24.81 -3.94
C GLN A 154 21.44 24.54 -3.85
N GLU A 155 22.14 25.24 -2.95
CA GLU A 155 23.50 24.86 -2.57
C GLU A 155 23.51 23.55 -1.78
N ARG A 156 24.55 22.74 -1.96
CA ARG A 156 24.75 21.53 -1.16
C ARG A 156 25.29 21.88 0.22
N ALA A 157 24.66 21.36 1.27
CA ALA A 157 25.19 21.44 2.63
C ALA A 157 26.58 20.74 2.73
N PRO A 158 27.49 21.20 3.60
CA PRO A 158 28.79 20.56 3.81
C PRO A 158 28.65 19.13 4.37
N VAL A 159 29.45 18.20 3.85
CA VAL A 159 29.51 16.82 4.36
C VAL A 159 30.26 16.79 5.70
N PRO A 160 29.72 16.18 6.77
CA PRO A 160 30.41 16.01 8.05
C PRO A 160 31.72 15.19 7.94
N HIS A 161 32.66 15.43 8.86
CA HIS A 161 33.95 14.72 8.87
C HIS A 161 33.81 13.28 9.42
N VAL A 162 34.16 12.29 8.58
CA VAL A 162 34.17 10.87 8.94
C VAL A 162 35.23 10.55 10.00
N THR A 163 34.82 9.95 11.12
CA THR A 163 35.72 9.41 12.15
C THR A 163 35.99 7.92 11.96
N SER A 164 37.12 7.61 11.32
CA SER A 164 37.89 6.36 11.49
C SER A 164 37.12 5.02 11.59
N GLY A 165 36.42 4.64 10.52
CA GLY A 165 35.87 3.29 10.35
C GLY A 165 34.93 3.23 9.15
N ASN A 166 35.02 2.18 8.33
CA ASN A 166 34.01 1.90 7.31
C ASN A 166 32.94 1.03 7.98
N ARG A 167 31.75 1.58 8.26
CA ARG A 167 30.71 0.87 9.03
C ARG A 167 30.31 -0.44 8.33
N SER A 168 30.27 -0.47 7.00
CA SER A 168 29.97 -1.67 6.23
C SER A 168 30.98 -2.82 6.46
N ASP A 169 32.27 -2.53 6.66
CA ASP A 169 33.29 -3.57 6.92
C ASP A 169 33.06 -4.29 8.25
N GLU A 170 32.49 -3.61 9.26
CA GLU A 170 32.14 -4.23 10.54
C GLU A 170 31.01 -5.25 10.38
N TYR A 171 29.98 -4.92 9.59
CA TYR A 171 28.87 -5.82 9.28
C TYR A 171 29.31 -6.99 8.41
N VAL A 172 30.11 -6.73 7.37
CA VAL A 172 30.71 -7.77 6.51
C VAL A 172 31.54 -8.75 7.35
N THR A 173 32.36 -8.24 8.28
CA THR A 173 33.17 -9.07 9.18
C THR A 173 32.30 -9.86 10.17
N ARG A 174 31.33 -9.21 10.83
CA ARG A 174 30.48 -9.81 11.88
C ARG A 174 29.54 -10.88 11.36
N TYR A 175 28.91 -10.64 10.21
CA TYR A 175 27.86 -11.49 9.64
C TYR A 175 28.35 -12.34 8.44
N HIS A 176 29.65 -12.27 8.12
CA HIS A 176 30.32 -13.04 7.07
C HIS A 176 29.72 -12.85 5.67
N LEU A 177 29.34 -11.61 5.38
CA LEU A 177 28.72 -11.20 4.11
C LEU A 177 29.74 -11.32 2.96
N GLN A 178 29.25 -11.69 1.77
CA GLN A 178 30.03 -11.80 0.53
C GLN A 178 29.38 -11.01 -0.63
N ASP A 179 28.35 -10.24 -0.28
CA ASP A 179 27.32 -9.68 -1.15
C ASP A 179 27.80 -8.35 -1.77
N PRO A 180 28.11 -8.29 -3.08
CA PRO A 180 28.91 -7.21 -3.68
C PRO A 180 28.25 -5.82 -3.71
N LEU A 181 26.94 -5.71 -3.47
CA LEU A 181 26.24 -4.43 -3.33
C LEU A 181 25.96 -4.04 -1.88
N PHE A 182 26.28 -4.86 -0.86
CA PHE A 182 26.05 -4.48 0.54
C PHE A 182 26.76 -3.17 0.91
N TYR A 183 27.97 -2.94 0.39
CA TYR A 183 28.71 -1.66 0.47
C TYR A 183 28.00 -0.45 -0.18
N LYS A 184 26.88 -0.67 -0.87
CA LYS A 184 26.02 0.38 -1.48
C LYS A 184 24.62 0.41 -0.89
N GLN A 185 24.25 -0.53 -0.03
CA GLN A 185 22.98 -0.53 0.69
C GLN A 185 23.02 0.48 1.84
N TRP A 186 23.18 1.76 1.48
CA TRP A 186 23.21 2.91 2.38
C TRP A 186 21.99 2.94 3.31
N HIS A 187 20.83 2.49 2.81
CA HIS A 187 19.59 2.35 3.57
C HIS A 187 19.68 1.33 4.72
N LEU A 188 20.61 0.37 4.68
CA LEU A 188 20.89 -0.55 5.80
C LEU A 188 22.02 -0.05 6.70
N VAL A 189 23.11 0.41 6.09
CA VAL A 189 24.31 0.92 6.77
C VAL A 189 24.95 2.03 5.93
N ASN A 190 24.76 3.28 6.34
CA ASN A 190 25.42 4.45 5.76
C ASN A 190 26.79 4.68 6.45
N GLN A 191 27.61 5.61 5.95
CA GLN A 191 28.89 5.98 6.56
C GLN A 191 28.77 7.16 7.53
N ASP A 192 27.68 7.93 7.47
CA ASP A 192 27.42 9.05 8.38
C ASP A 192 26.89 8.64 9.76
N GLY A 193 26.31 7.43 9.88
CA GLY A 193 25.71 6.94 11.13
C GLY A 193 24.33 7.50 11.44
N VAL A 194 23.68 8.18 10.48
CA VAL A 194 22.42 8.92 10.67
C VAL A 194 21.35 8.54 9.65
N HIS A 195 21.70 8.45 8.36
CA HIS A 195 20.72 8.22 7.29
C HIS A 195 20.72 6.75 6.83
N ASP A 196 20.39 5.86 7.76
CA ASP A 196 20.13 4.42 7.52
C ASP A 196 19.09 3.85 8.50
N LEU A 197 18.64 2.61 8.27
CA LEU A 197 17.61 1.93 9.05
C LEU A 197 18.07 1.55 10.47
N ASN A 198 19.31 1.87 10.86
CA ASN A 198 20.01 1.47 12.07
C ASN A 198 19.94 -0.04 12.34
N MET A 199 20.66 -0.80 11.52
CA MET A 199 20.75 -2.26 11.64
C MET A 199 21.64 -2.75 12.82
N GLU A 200 21.99 -1.90 13.81
CA GLU A 200 22.88 -2.30 14.91
C GLU A 200 22.30 -3.50 15.68
N ARG A 201 23.03 -4.62 15.65
CA ARG A 201 22.71 -5.89 16.32
C ARG A 201 21.34 -6.48 15.98
N VAL A 202 20.66 -5.97 14.97
CA VAL A 202 19.34 -6.44 14.52
C VAL A 202 19.43 -7.92 14.13
N TRP A 203 20.46 -8.29 13.34
CA TRP A 203 20.70 -9.66 12.91
C TRP A 203 21.35 -10.58 13.96
N ASP A 204 21.89 -10.07 15.06
CA ASP A 204 22.23 -10.90 16.22
C ASP A 204 20.95 -11.40 16.92
N ASN A 205 19.87 -10.62 16.83
CA ASN A 205 18.57 -10.95 17.39
C ASN A 205 17.77 -11.81 16.42
N ALA A 206 17.31 -11.24 15.29
CA ALA A 206 16.38 -11.87 14.37
C ALA A 206 16.83 -11.71 12.91
N THR A 207 16.43 -12.66 12.06
CA THR A 207 16.67 -12.66 10.62
C THR A 207 15.41 -12.95 9.80
N GLY A 208 14.26 -13.13 10.45
CA GLY A 208 12.94 -13.35 9.84
C GLY A 208 12.53 -14.83 9.76
N ARG A 209 13.26 -15.73 10.42
CA ARG A 209 13.09 -17.18 10.25
C ARG A 209 11.68 -17.65 10.54
N GLY A 210 11.10 -18.37 9.58
CA GLY A 210 9.78 -18.98 9.71
C GLY A 210 8.61 -18.02 9.55
N ILE A 211 8.87 -16.77 9.13
CA ILE A 211 7.85 -15.78 8.77
C ILE A 211 7.83 -15.61 7.25
N HIS A 212 6.64 -15.46 6.69
CA HIS A 212 6.41 -15.32 5.26
C HIS A 212 5.79 -13.95 4.94
N VAL A 213 6.38 -13.26 3.96
CA VAL A 213 5.93 -11.96 3.46
C VAL A 213 5.44 -12.12 2.02
N ALA A 214 4.15 -11.88 1.80
CA ALA A 214 3.56 -11.91 0.47
C ALA A 214 3.64 -10.52 -0.18
N LEU A 215 4.14 -10.46 -1.41
CA LEU A 215 4.16 -9.26 -2.22
C LEU A 215 2.99 -9.31 -3.20
N ILE A 216 2.00 -8.44 -3.01
CA ILE A 216 0.87 -8.27 -3.92
C ILE A 216 1.32 -7.25 -4.99
N ASP A 217 1.78 -7.73 -6.15
CA ASP A 217 2.52 -6.90 -7.11
C ASP A 217 2.48 -7.45 -8.58
N ASP A 218 3.51 -7.18 -9.39
CA ASP A 218 3.68 -7.62 -10.79
C ASP A 218 4.39 -8.98 -10.95
N GLY A 219 4.77 -9.60 -9.84
CA GLY A 219 5.37 -10.94 -9.76
C GLY A 219 6.74 -10.99 -9.08
N ILE A 220 7.27 -12.19 -8.90
CA ILE A 220 8.60 -12.42 -8.30
C ILE A 220 9.40 -13.40 -9.14
N ASP A 221 10.61 -13.01 -9.56
CA ASP A 221 11.57 -13.93 -10.15
C ASP A 221 12.10 -14.89 -9.08
N TYR A 222 11.30 -15.92 -8.77
CA TYR A 222 11.65 -16.97 -7.82
C TYR A 222 12.82 -17.86 -8.28
N LYS A 223 13.34 -17.65 -9.50
CA LYS A 223 14.56 -18.28 -10.00
C LYS A 223 15.78 -17.36 -9.84
N HIS A 224 15.58 -16.12 -9.39
CA HIS A 224 16.66 -15.20 -9.06
C HIS A 224 17.55 -15.86 -7.99
N PRO A 225 18.89 -15.97 -8.20
CA PRO A 225 19.77 -16.70 -7.30
C PRO A 225 19.69 -16.28 -5.83
N ASP A 226 19.31 -15.01 -5.62
CA ASP A 226 19.24 -14.34 -4.32
C ASP A 226 17.88 -14.49 -3.62
N LEU A 227 16.84 -14.90 -4.36
CA LEU A 227 15.48 -15.10 -3.85
C LEU A 227 15.07 -16.59 -3.83
N ALA A 228 15.68 -17.44 -4.66
CA ALA A 228 15.24 -18.83 -4.87
C ALA A 228 15.26 -19.71 -3.61
N ALA A 229 16.16 -19.46 -2.66
CA ALA A 229 16.20 -20.16 -1.37
C ALA A 229 15.18 -19.61 -0.34
N ASN A 230 14.64 -18.41 -0.61
CA ASN A 230 13.64 -17.74 0.21
C ASN A 230 12.24 -17.68 -0.43
N PHE A 231 12.03 -18.25 -1.62
CA PHE A 231 10.70 -18.24 -2.25
C PHE A 231 9.71 -19.18 -1.53
N PHE A 232 8.56 -18.65 -1.13
CA PHE A 232 7.45 -19.41 -0.56
C PHE A 232 6.40 -19.74 -1.64
N ALA A 233 6.62 -20.86 -2.33
CA ALA A 233 5.77 -21.30 -3.43
C ALA A 233 4.30 -21.57 -3.04
N GLU A 234 4.03 -22.06 -1.82
CA GLU A 234 2.65 -22.33 -1.39
C GLU A 234 1.85 -21.04 -1.14
N GLY A 235 2.49 -20.01 -0.58
CA GLY A 235 1.89 -18.68 -0.36
C GLY A 235 1.77 -17.82 -1.61
N SER A 236 2.19 -18.32 -2.78
CA SER A 236 2.24 -17.58 -4.05
C SER A 236 1.13 -17.96 -5.03
N TYR A 237 0.71 -17.00 -5.87
CA TYR A 237 -0.21 -17.23 -6.99
C TYR A 237 -0.07 -16.15 -8.08
N ASP A 238 -0.50 -16.48 -9.30
CA ASP A 238 -0.65 -15.54 -10.40
C ASP A 238 -2.14 -15.39 -10.72
N PHE A 239 -2.75 -14.27 -10.30
CA PHE A 239 -4.14 -13.94 -10.56
C PHE A 239 -4.36 -13.28 -11.93
N ASN A 240 -3.32 -12.70 -12.54
CA ASN A 240 -3.45 -12.19 -13.90
C ASN A 240 -3.60 -13.32 -14.93
N ASP A 241 -2.81 -14.39 -14.78
CA ASP A 241 -2.82 -15.55 -15.69
C ASP A 241 -3.49 -16.81 -15.11
N HIS A 242 -3.96 -16.78 -13.86
CA HIS A 242 -4.57 -17.90 -13.12
C HIS A 242 -3.69 -19.16 -13.09
N THR A 243 -2.48 -19.01 -12.56
CA THR A 243 -1.49 -20.11 -12.44
C THR A 243 -0.75 -20.10 -11.11
N ALA A 244 -0.28 -21.28 -10.67
CA ALA A 244 0.37 -21.47 -9.36
C ALA A 244 1.72 -20.75 -9.14
N LEU A 245 2.34 -20.16 -10.18
CA LEU A 245 3.67 -19.57 -10.08
C LEU A 245 3.68 -18.13 -10.64
N PRO A 246 4.08 -17.12 -9.84
CA PRO A 246 4.03 -15.70 -10.17
C PRO A 246 5.24 -15.25 -11.02
N ASP A 247 5.57 -16.00 -12.06
CA ASP A 247 6.65 -15.67 -13.02
C ASP A 247 6.41 -14.27 -13.64
N PRO A 248 7.32 -13.28 -13.49
CA PRO A 248 7.19 -11.95 -14.10
C PRO A 248 7.23 -12.03 -15.64
N ARG A 249 6.16 -11.63 -16.35
CA ARG A 249 5.97 -11.90 -17.80
C ARG A 249 6.22 -10.69 -18.70
N LEU A 250 5.63 -9.54 -18.39
CA LEU A 250 5.71 -8.31 -19.19
C LEU A 250 7.08 -7.62 -19.06
N SER A 251 7.44 -6.74 -19.99
CA SER A 251 8.77 -6.06 -20.01
C SER A 251 9.05 -5.18 -18.78
N ASP A 252 7.99 -4.74 -18.14
CA ASP A 252 7.94 -3.89 -16.96
C ASP A 252 7.47 -4.65 -15.70
N ASP A 253 7.15 -5.95 -15.79
CA ASP A 253 7.02 -6.81 -14.62
C ASP A 253 8.42 -6.95 -13.97
N ARG A 254 8.71 -6.15 -12.95
CA ARG A 254 10.01 -6.06 -12.25
C ARG A 254 9.89 -5.64 -10.79
N HIS A 255 8.79 -5.02 -10.41
CA HIS A 255 8.63 -4.26 -9.19
C HIS A 255 8.57 -5.18 -7.97
N GLY A 256 7.72 -6.21 -7.99
CA GLY A 256 7.67 -7.22 -6.92
C GLY A 256 8.99 -7.99 -6.75
N THR A 257 9.79 -8.11 -7.83
CA THR A 257 11.14 -8.71 -7.76
C THR A 257 12.18 -7.80 -7.11
N ARG A 258 11.97 -6.48 -7.08
CA ARG A 258 12.84 -5.51 -6.39
C ARG A 258 12.49 -5.45 -4.91
N CYS A 259 11.21 -5.22 -4.61
CA CYS A 259 10.64 -5.23 -3.26
C CYS A 259 10.97 -6.52 -2.49
N ALA A 260 10.95 -7.69 -3.16
CA ALA A 260 11.28 -8.97 -2.54
C ALA A 260 12.74 -9.07 -2.07
N GLY A 261 13.68 -8.40 -2.74
CA GLY A 261 15.09 -8.39 -2.37
C GLY A 261 15.36 -7.55 -1.12
N GLU A 262 14.70 -6.40 -0.99
CA GLU A 262 14.77 -5.55 0.22
C GLU A 262 14.27 -6.29 1.45
N ILE A 263 13.28 -7.16 1.29
CA ILE A 263 12.77 -8.01 2.36
C ILE A 263 13.73 -9.18 2.63
N ALA A 264 13.97 -10.05 1.65
CA ALA A 264 14.57 -11.36 1.88
C ALA A 264 15.53 -11.83 0.77
N ALA A 265 16.31 -10.94 0.15
CA ALA A 265 17.56 -11.36 -0.48
C ALA A 265 18.46 -12.05 0.57
N VAL A 266 19.03 -13.22 0.22
CA VAL A 266 19.83 -14.02 1.16
C VAL A 266 21.23 -13.42 1.37
N ARG A 267 22.12 -14.15 2.06
CA ARG A 267 23.55 -13.83 2.14
C ARG A 267 24.33 -14.81 1.25
N ASN A 268 24.91 -14.35 0.15
CA ASN A 268 25.58 -15.16 -0.87
C ASN A 268 26.66 -14.36 -1.65
N ASP A 269 26.94 -14.71 -2.92
CA ASP A 269 27.89 -14.03 -3.82
C ASP A 269 27.23 -13.10 -4.87
N ARG A 270 26.00 -12.63 -4.60
CA ARG A 270 25.09 -11.90 -5.49
C ARG A 270 24.54 -10.65 -4.81
N CYS A 271 23.96 -9.79 -5.65
CA CYS A 271 23.38 -8.48 -5.33
C CYS A 271 23.71 -7.95 -3.93
N GLY A 272 22.77 -8.02 -2.98
CA GLY A 272 22.88 -7.47 -1.64
C GLY A 272 21.99 -8.26 -0.68
N VAL A 273 21.90 -7.84 0.58
CA VAL A 273 21.21 -8.58 1.64
C VAL A 273 19.87 -7.94 1.97
N GLY A 274 18.82 -8.73 2.14
CA GLY A 274 17.52 -8.23 2.63
C GLY A 274 17.55 -7.87 4.11
N VAL A 275 16.63 -7.02 4.57
CA VAL A 275 16.47 -6.68 6.00
C VAL A 275 16.16 -7.92 6.84
N ALA A 276 15.39 -8.87 6.30
CA ALA A 276 15.02 -10.15 6.90
C ALA A 276 15.50 -11.34 6.02
N PRO A 277 16.81 -11.61 5.95
CA PRO A 277 17.41 -12.49 4.93
C PRO A 277 17.16 -14.00 5.15
N ASP A 278 16.52 -14.40 6.27
CA ASP A 278 16.05 -15.77 6.50
C ASP A 278 14.50 -15.89 6.45
N ALA A 279 13.77 -14.79 6.23
CA ALA A 279 12.34 -14.82 5.95
C ALA A 279 12.05 -15.48 4.60
N LYS A 280 10.78 -15.81 4.34
CA LYS A 280 10.36 -16.23 2.99
C LYS A 280 9.50 -15.15 2.33
N VAL A 281 9.61 -15.07 1.01
CA VAL A 281 8.86 -14.15 0.16
C VAL A 281 7.96 -14.92 -0.79
N ALA A 282 6.68 -14.59 -0.79
CA ALA A 282 5.69 -15.09 -1.74
C ALA A 282 5.34 -14.00 -2.76
N GLY A 283 5.00 -14.39 -3.98
CA GLY A 283 4.50 -13.48 -5.01
C GLY A 283 3.03 -13.72 -5.30
N ILE A 284 2.23 -12.66 -5.19
CA ILE A 284 0.81 -12.62 -5.54
C ILE A 284 0.69 -11.64 -6.70
N ARG A 285 0.73 -12.18 -7.93
CA ARG A 285 0.80 -11.36 -9.15
C ARG A 285 -0.59 -10.92 -9.58
N ILE A 286 -0.87 -9.62 -9.45
CA ILE A 286 -2.14 -8.97 -9.80
C ILE A 286 -1.99 -7.71 -10.68
N LEU A 287 -0.82 -7.05 -10.73
CA LEU A 287 -0.70 -5.71 -11.32
C LEU A 287 -0.43 -5.70 -12.84
N SER A 288 -0.12 -6.84 -13.44
CA SER A 288 0.28 -6.91 -14.84
C SER A 288 -0.89 -6.72 -15.83
N ALA A 289 -2.10 -7.16 -15.45
CA ALA A 289 -3.32 -7.04 -16.25
C ALA A 289 -4.50 -6.52 -15.38
N PRO A 290 -5.62 -6.09 -15.99
CA PRO A 290 -6.86 -5.86 -15.25
C PRO A 290 -7.32 -7.12 -14.51
N ILE A 291 -7.87 -6.95 -13.30
CA ILE A 291 -8.43 -8.02 -12.43
C ILE A 291 -9.83 -7.62 -11.94
N SER A 292 -10.59 -8.57 -11.38
CA SER A 292 -11.89 -8.25 -10.74
C SER A 292 -11.76 -8.03 -9.23
N ASP A 293 -12.75 -7.39 -8.62
CA ASP A 293 -12.83 -7.20 -7.16
C ASP A 293 -12.86 -8.55 -6.40
N VAL A 294 -13.38 -9.62 -7.02
CA VAL A 294 -13.27 -11.00 -6.54
C VAL A 294 -11.83 -11.50 -6.50
N ASP A 295 -11.05 -11.22 -7.54
CA ASP A 295 -9.65 -11.65 -7.64
C ASP A 295 -8.75 -10.79 -6.73
N GLU A 296 -9.06 -9.49 -6.57
CA GLU A 296 -8.41 -8.57 -5.63
C GLU A 296 -8.66 -9.00 -4.16
N ALA A 297 -9.91 -9.32 -3.81
CA ALA A 297 -10.27 -9.82 -2.49
C ALA A 297 -9.68 -11.21 -2.20
N ALA A 298 -9.57 -12.07 -3.22
CA ALA A 298 -8.88 -13.36 -3.09
C ALA A 298 -7.36 -13.18 -2.91
N ALA A 299 -6.74 -12.22 -3.59
CA ALA A 299 -5.31 -11.91 -3.45
C ALA A 299 -4.96 -11.41 -2.02
N LEU A 300 -5.74 -10.48 -1.48
CA LEU A 300 -5.57 -9.94 -0.12
C LEU A 300 -5.76 -10.97 1.00
N ASN A 301 -6.31 -12.15 0.69
CA ASN A 301 -6.47 -13.27 1.64
C ASN A 301 -5.77 -14.56 1.20
N TYR A 302 -5.01 -14.55 0.10
CA TYR A 302 -4.40 -15.77 -0.43
C TYR A 302 -3.40 -16.35 0.57
N LYS A 303 -3.74 -17.51 1.14
CA LYS A 303 -2.96 -18.18 2.19
C LYS A 303 -2.75 -17.32 3.44
N PHE A 304 -3.75 -16.53 3.84
CA PHE A 304 -3.69 -15.62 5.00
C PHE A 304 -3.40 -16.25 6.38
N GLU A 305 -3.47 -17.58 6.50
CA GLU A 305 -3.05 -18.33 7.69
C GLU A 305 -1.61 -18.89 7.59
N GLN A 306 -0.90 -18.59 6.48
CA GLN A 306 0.50 -18.93 6.22
C GLN A 306 1.34 -17.73 5.74
N ASN A 307 0.72 -16.68 5.20
CA ASN A 307 1.35 -15.41 4.84
C ASN A 307 1.08 -14.41 5.97
N GLU A 308 2.05 -14.18 6.87
CA GLU A 308 1.85 -13.28 8.01
C GLU A 308 1.65 -11.82 7.60
N ILE A 309 2.46 -11.37 6.63
CA ILE A 309 2.59 -9.97 6.21
C ILE A 309 2.27 -9.87 4.70
N TYR A 310 1.55 -8.83 4.32
CA TYR A 310 1.32 -8.46 2.92
C TYR A 310 1.95 -7.08 2.65
N SER A 311 2.89 -7.02 1.70
CA SER A 311 3.49 -5.78 1.22
C SER A 311 2.82 -5.39 -0.11
N CYS A 312 2.27 -4.17 -0.15
CA CYS A 312 1.41 -3.68 -1.24
C CYS A 312 1.92 -2.32 -1.73
N SER A 313 2.61 -2.32 -2.87
CA SER A 313 3.19 -1.11 -3.48
C SER A 313 2.35 -0.61 -4.65
N TRP A 314 1.04 -0.46 -4.42
CA TRP A 314 0.02 -0.12 -5.42
C TRP A 314 -1.21 0.56 -4.79
N GLY A 315 -2.05 1.15 -5.63
CA GLY A 315 -3.31 1.78 -5.21
C GLY A 315 -4.17 2.23 -6.41
N PRO A 316 -5.02 3.26 -6.22
CA PRO A 316 -5.54 4.10 -7.30
C PRO A 316 -4.39 4.81 -8.06
N PRO A 317 -4.67 5.50 -9.19
CA PRO A 317 -3.68 6.35 -9.84
C PRO A 317 -3.24 7.52 -8.93
N ASP A 318 -1.94 7.68 -8.73
CA ASP A 318 -1.33 8.77 -7.94
C ASP A 318 -1.28 10.09 -8.75
N ASP A 319 -2.45 10.55 -9.23
CA ASP A 319 -2.60 11.61 -10.23
C ASP A 319 -3.07 12.98 -9.69
N GLY A 320 -3.36 13.11 -8.41
CA GLY A 320 -3.89 14.35 -7.82
C GLY A 320 -5.32 14.67 -8.27
N MET A 321 -6.03 13.69 -8.84
CA MET A 321 -7.41 13.76 -9.33
C MET A 321 -8.29 12.65 -8.76
N SER A 322 -7.74 11.45 -8.63
CA SER A 322 -8.41 10.21 -8.23
C SER A 322 -8.90 10.25 -6.78
N MET A 323 -9.97 9.49 -6.50
CA MET A 323 -10.51 9.29 -5.15
C MET A 323 -11.23 7.94 -5.13
N ASP A 324 -10.51 6.87 -4.80
CA ASP A 324 -11.02 5.51 -4.77
C ASP A 324 -10.40 4.69 -3.62
N GLY A 325 -11.02 3.58 -3.28
CA GLY A 325 -10.60 2.72 -2.18
C GLY A 325 -11.30 1.36 -2.20
N PRO A 326 -10.91 0.46 -1.30
CA PRO A 326 -11.52 -0.85 -1.14
C PRO A 326 -12.98 -0.69 -0.70
N ARG A 327 -13.89 -1.37 -1.38
CA ARG A 327 -15.32 -1.45 -1.06
C ARG A 327 -15.77 -2.91 -1.13
N GLY A 328 -16.94 -3.23 -0.59
CA GLY A 328 -17.55 -4.55 -0.74
C GLY A 328 -16.60 -5.71 -0.42
N LEU A 329 -16.33 -6.55 -1.42
CA LEU A 329 -15.47 -7.75 -1.31
C LEU A 329 -14.04 -7.43 -0.85
N VAL A 330 -13.45 -6.36 -1.39
CA VAL A 330 -12.06 -6.01 -1.13
C VAL A 330 -11.90 -5.54 0.31
N LEU A 331 -12.79 -4.65 0.78
CA LEU A 331 -12.78 -4.18 2.17
C LEU A 331 -13.09 -5.31 3.18
N LYS A 332 -13.89 -6.30 2.77
CA LYS A 332 -14.11 -7.53 3.54
C LYS A 332 -12.89 -8.44 3.62
N SER A 333 -12.09 -8.57 2.57
CA SER A 333 -10.84 -9.33 2.66
C SER A 333 -9.85 -8.67 3.64
N LEU A 334 -9.71 -7.34 3.63
CA LEU A 334 -8.92 -6.62 4.63
C LEU A 334 -9.43 -6.90 6.06
N LEU A 335 -10.76 -6.80 6.27
CA LEU A 335 -11.36 -7.13 7.56
C LEU A 335 -11.14 -8.60 7.95
N ASN A 336 -11.32 -9.55 7.04
CA ASN A 336 -11.13 -10.99 7.31
C ASN A 336 -9.66 -11.28 7.65
N GLY A 337 -8.72 -10.62 6.97
CA GLY A 337 -7.29 -10.69 7.26
C GLY A 337 -6.94 -10.20 8.67
N ILE A 338 -7.39 -8.99 9.06
CA ILE A 338 -7.11 -8.46 10.41
C ILE A 338 -7.91 -9.13 11.53
N ASN A 339 -9.07 -9.75 11.23
CA ASN A 339 -9.90 -10.43 12.23
C ASN A 339 -9.56 -11.91 12.45
N LYS A 340 -9.14 -12.65 11.40
CA LYS A 340 -8.98 -14.11 11.46
C LYS A 340 -7.57 -14.59 11.13
N GLY A 341 -6.79 -13.85 10.34
CA GLY A 341 -5.46 -14.25 9.93
C GLY A 341 -4.47 -14.43 11.07
N ARG A 342 -3.43 -15.24 10.83
CA ARG A 342 -2.42 -15.66 11.81
C ARG A 342 -3.05 -16.30 13.06
N GLY A 343 -4.17 -17.01 12.91
CA GLY A 343 -4.97 -17.57 13.99
C GLY A 343 -5.55 -16.50 14.91
N GLY A 344 -6.28 -15.53 14.35
CA GLY A 344 -6.99 -14.47 15.06
C GLY A 344 -6.14 -13.30 15.58
N LYS A 345 -4.88 -13.18 15.14
CA LYS A 345 -3.98 -12.06 15.51
C LYS A 345 -4.03 -10.90 14.51
N GLY A 346 -4.53 -11.19 13.31
CA GLY A 346 -4.58 -10.29 12.17
C GLY A 346 -3.30 -10.32 11.33
N ASN A 347 -3.47 -10.39 10.00
CA ASN A 347 -2.39 -10.15 9.05
C ASN A 347 -1.87 -8.71 9.14
N LEU A 348 -0.63 -8.50 8.71
CA LEU A 348 0.03 -7.19 8.69
C LEU A 348 0.03 -6.65 7.25
N PHE A 349 -0.86 -5.71 6.94
CA PHE A 349 -0.91 -5.05 5.63
C PHE A 349 -0.03 -3.79 5.65
N VAL A 350 0.99 -3.73 4.79
CA VAL A 350 1.91 -2.58 4.66
C VAL A 350 1.76 -1.99 3.28
N PHE A 351 1.38 -0.72 3.20
CA PHE A 351 1.14 -0.02 1.93
C PHE A 351 2.16 1.09 1.69
N ALA A 352 2.60 1.21 0.43
CA ALA A 352 3.38 2.35 -0.04
C ALA A 352 2.52 3.62 -0.07
N GLY A 353 2.99 4.69 0.59
CA GLY A 353 2.21 5.91 0.83
C GLY A 353 1.95 6.83 -0.36
N GLY A 354 2.20 6.42 -1.61
CA GLY A 354 1.94 7.23 -2.81
C GLY A 354 3.17 7.89 -3.44
N ASN A 355 3.14 8.09 -4.75
CA ASN A 355 4.17 8.77 -5.56
C ASN A 355 3.65 10.07 -6.22
N GLY A 356 2.41 10.49 -5.92
CA GLY A 356 1.72 11.64 -6.50
C GLY A 356 2.08 13.00 -5.89
N GLY A 357 3.11 13.10 -5.04
CA GLY A 357 3.46 14.34 -4.33
C GLY A 357 3.76 15.53 -5.24
N LYS A 358 4.30 15.31 -6.45
CA LYS A 358 4.47 16.36 -7.47
C LYS A 358 3.16 16.79 -8.16
N SER A 359 2.15 15.95 -8.08
CA SER A 359 0.79 16.16 -8.60
C SER A 359 -0.12 16.85 -7.57
N ASP A 360 0.44 17.27 -6.43
CA ASP A 360 -0.30 17.68 -5.22
C ASP A 360 -1.27 16.59 -4.72
N ASP A 361 -0.96 15.32 -4.96
CA ASP A 361 -1.80 14.23 -4.46
C ASP A 361 -1.60 13.97 -2.96
N GLN A 362 -2.56 13.25 -2.39
CA GLN A 362 -2.70 13.10 -0.97
C GLN A 362 -3.27 11.71 -0.63
N CYS A 363 -2.47 10.87 0.03
CA CYS A 363 -2.78 9.49 0.46
C CYS A 363 -3.97 9.30 1.43
N ASN A 364 -4.79 10.35 1.62
CA ASN A 364 -6.10 10.33 2.26
C ASN A 364 -7.27 10.17 1.25
N PHE A 365 -7.01 10.35 -0.06
CA PHE A 365 -7.93 10.10 -1.17
C PHE A 365 -7.77 8.68 -1.76
N ASP A 366 -6.68 8.00 -1.40
CA ASP A 366 -6.51 6.56 -1.54
C ASP A 366 -7.06 5.86 -0.27
N GLY A 367 -8.14 5.10 -0.45
CA GLY A 367 -8.80 4.36 0.64
C GLY A 367 -8.08 3.07 1.06
N TYR A 368 -7.05 2.62 0.35
CA TYR A 368 -6.16 1.56 0.83
C TYR A 368 -5.22 2.15 1.89
N THR A 369 -4.51 3.24 1.56
CA THR A 369 -3.58 3.89 2.48
C THR A 369 -4.26 4.63 3.64
N ASN A 370 -5.51 5.09 3.48
CA ASN A 370 -6.25 5.70 4.59
C ASN A 370 -6.93 4.67 5.52
N SER A 371 -6.90 3.37 5.18
CA SER A 371 -7.53 2.34 5.99
C SER A 371 -6.75 2.04 7.28
N ILE A 372 -7.44 2.06 8.43
CA ILE A 372 -6.86 1.73 9.75
C ILE A 372 -6.25 0.31 9.81
N TYR A 373 -6.67 -0.58 8.91
CA TYR A 373 -6.17 -1.96 8.79
C TYR A 373 -4.77 -2.06 8.15
N THR A 374 -4.25 -0.95 7.62
CA THR A 374 -2.97 -0.88 6.90
C THR A 374 -1.94 -0.06 7.66
N MET A 375 -0.68 -0.19 7.24
CA MET A 375 0.44 0.62 7.71
C MET A 375 1.05 1.35 6.51
N THR A 376 0.70 2.63 6.39
CA THR A 376 1.04 3.49 5.25
C THR A 376 2.39 4.16 5.46
N ILE A 377 3.35 3.82 4.58
CA ILE A 377 4.77 4.18 4.74
C ILE A 377 5.19 5.23 3.70
N ALA A 378 5.63 6.39 4.19
CA ALA A 378 6.20 7.47 3.37
C ALA A 378 7.71 7.28 3.14
N SER A 379 8.29 8.09 2.23
CA SER A 379 9.71 8.01 1.88
C SER A 379 10.55 9.15 2.45
N VAL A 380 11.82 8.84 2.73
CA VAL A 380 12.88 9.80 3.06
C VAL A 380 14.10 9.50 2.20
N ASP A 381 14.74 10.52 1.64
CA ASP A 381 15.95 10.35 0.83
C ASP A 381 17.21 10.13 1.67
N GLY A 382 18.30 9.65 1.05
CA GLY A 382 19.60 9.49 1.70
C GLY A 382 20.31 10.79 2.11
N GLY A 383 19.60 11.93 2.14
CA GLY A 383 20.00 13.17 2.79
C GLY A 383 19.08 13.58 3.94
N GLY A 384 18.17 12.69 4.39
CA GLY A 384 17.24 12.93 5.51
C GLY A 384 15.96 13.69 5.16
N ARG A 385 15.67 13.92 3.87
CA ARG A 385 14.63 14.87 3.42
C ARG A 385 13.42 14.16 2.79
N HIS A 386 12.30 14.87 2.78
CA HIS A 386 11.09 14.47 2.03
C HIS A 386 11.33 14.49 0.50
N PRO A 387 11.25 13.36 -0.21
CA PRO A 387 11.36 13.32 -1.67
C PRO A 387 10.13 13.93 -2.33
N SER A 388 10.31 14.65 -3.45
CA SER A 388 9.21 15.37 -4.12
C SER A 388 8.06 14.49 -4.66
N TYR A 389 8.26 13.17 -4.74
CA TYR A 389 7.21 12.22 -5.13
C TYR A 389 6.39 11.72 -3.94
N SER A 390 6.92 11.72 -2.72
CA SER A 390 6.20 11.16 -1.58
C SER A 390 4.96 12.01 -1.32
N GLU A 391 3.81 11.37 -1.19
CA GLU A 391 2.59 12.06 -0.80
C GLU A 391 2.59 12.36 0.71
N VAL A 392 1.67 13.24 1.11
CA VAL A 392 1.54 13.74 2.48
C VAL A 392 0.11 13.50 2.95
N CYS A 393 -0.12 12.88 4.11
CA CYS A 393 -1.47 12.74 4.65
C CYS A 393 -1.46 12.47 6.17
N THR A 394 -2.63 12.51 6.79
CA THR A 394 -2.79 12.16 8.21
C THR A 394 -2.81 10.65 8.48
N ALA A 395 -2.75 9.82 7.44
CA ALA A 395 -2.75 8.35 7.53
C ALA A 395 -1.35 7.72 7.54
N ILE A 396 -0.27 8.47 7.24
CA ILE A 396 1.10 7.96 7.26
C ILE A 396 1.48 7.63 8.71
N ILE A 397 1.76 6.35 8.99
CA ILE A 397 2.18 5.92 10.33
C ILE A 397 3.64 6.28 10.61
N ALA A 398 4.51 6.04 9.62
CA ALA A 398 5.94 6.27 9.70
C ALA A 398 6.54 6.33 8.28
N SER A 399 7.85 6.54 8.21
CA SER A 399 8.61 6.56 6.96
C SER A 399 9.72 5.52 6.95
N SER A 400 10.25 5.25 5.76
CA SER A 400 11.54 4.57 5.60
C SER A 400 12.34 5.13 4.42
N TRP A 401 13.55 4.62 4.25
CA TRP A 401 14.53 5.11 3.29
C TRP A 401 14.16 4.71 1.86
N SER A 402 14.28 5.65 0.93
CA SER A 402 14.03 5.41 -0.50
C SER A 402 14.88 6.33 -1.38
N SER A 403 14.69 6.23 -2.70
CA SER A 403 15.33 7.05 -3.72
C SER A 403 15.19 8.55 -3.49
N GLY A 404 16.21 9.30 -3.87
CA GLY A 404 16.27 10.76 -3.75
C GLY A 404 17.71 11.21 -3.53
N ASN A 405 17.95 12.52 -3.50
CA ASN A 405 19.29 13.13 -3.44
C ASN A 405 20.29 12.71 -4.56
N GLY A 406 19.88 11.91 -5.53
CA GLY A 406 20.74 11.27 -6.54
C GLY A 406 21.07 9.80 -6.27
N GLU A 407 20.64 9.25 -5.13
CA GLU A 407 20.73 7.82 -4.80
C GLU A 407 19.42 7.08 -5.08
N GLY A 408 19.54 5.76 -5.22
CA GLY A 408 18.44 4.81 -5.30
C GLY A 408 18.62 3.66 -4.31
N ILE A 409 17.63 2.79 -4.21
CA ILE A 409 17.72 1.56 -3.42
C ILE A 409 18.39 0.45 -4.26
N TYR A 410 19.31 -0.25 -3.61
CA TYR A 410 20.12 -1.34 -4.15
C TYR A 410 19.53 -2.68 -3.74
N THR A 411 19.04 -3.43 -4.71
CA THR A 411 18.26 -4.66 -4.51
C THR A 411 18.32 -5.55 -5.78
N THR A 412 17.58 -6.66 -5.78
CA THR A 412 17.40 -7.58 -6.91
C THR A 412 16.60 -6.95 -8.06
N ASP A 413 16.74 -7.48 -9.28
CA ASP A 413 15.95 -7.14 -10.47
C ASP A 413 15.84 -8.39 -11.36
N VAL A 414 14.77 -8.52 -12.17
CA VAL A 414 14.47 -9.77 -12.87
C VAL A 414 15.65 -10.24 -13.75
N THR A 415 16.09 -11.49 -13.59
CA THR A 415 17.27 -12.06 -14.29
C THR A 415 17.16 -11.98 -15.81
N ALA A 416 15.96 -12.20 -16.35
CA ALA A 416 15.68 -12.10 -17.78
C ALA A 416 15.71 -10.64 -18.33
N ARG A 417 15.76 -9.63 -17.45
CA ARG A 417 15.60 -8.20 -17.78
C ARG A 417 16.72 -7.29 -17.24
N SER A 418 17.61 -7.79 -16.40
CA SER A 418 18.83 -7.13 -15.91
C SER A 418 20.06 -7.99 -16.23
N LYS A 419 21.18 -7.35 -16.63
CA LYS A 419 22.43 -8.06 -16.97
C LYS A 419 23.09 -8.73 -15.76
N THR A 420 22.72 -8.33 -14.54
CA THR A 420 23.32 -8.79 -13.28
C THR A 420 22.33 -9.49 -12.36
N GLY A 421 21.02 -9.38 -12.62
CA GLY A 421 19.99 -9.69 -11.63
C GLY A 421 19.83 -8.63 -10.53
N CYS A 422 20.51 -7.48 -10.64
CA CYS A 422 20.47 -6.45 -9.59
C CYS A 422 20.12 -5.07 -10.16
N THR A 423 19.69 -4.17 -9.29
CA THR A 423 19.52 -2.74 -9.54
C THR A 423 20.15 -1.89 -8.44
N GLY A 424 20.41 -0.62 -8.75
CA GLY A 424 20.73 0.46 -7.79
C GLY A 424 19.83 1.68 -7.97
N THR A 425 18.70 1.51 -8.66
CA THR A 425 17.79 2.58 -9.08
C THR A 425 16.33 2.23 -8.76
N HIS A 426 16.08 1.44 -7.71
CA HIS A 426 14.73 1.31 -7.16
C HIS A 426 14.42 2.49 -6.23
N GLY A 427 13.14 2.70 -5.91
CA GLY A 427 12.65 3.97 -5.41
C GLY A 427 11.12 4.07 -5.40
N GLY A 428 10.61 5.29 -5.16
CA GLY A 428 9.21 5.52 -4.81
C GLY A 428 8.90 5.13 -3.37
N THR A 429 7.69 5.40 -2.88
CA THR A 429 7.23 4.87 -1.58
C THR A 429 7.21 3.34 -1.55
N SER A 430 7.17 2.73 -2.73
CA SER A 430 7.32 1.29 -2.99
C SER A 430 8.60 0.64 -2.49
N ALA A 431 9.67 1.40 -2.27
CA ALA A 431 10.91 0.90 -1.68
C ALA A 431 10.98 1.16 -0.16
N ALA A 432 10.19 2.11 0.35
CA ALA A 432 10.09 2.35 1.79
C ALA A 432 9.21 1.30 2.50
N ALA A 433 8.11 0.86 1.87
CA ALA A 433 7.19 -0.13 2.46
C ALA A 433 7.80 -1.55 2.65
N PRO A 434 8.61 -2.11 1.73
CA PRO A 434 9.26 -3.42 1.89
C PRO A 434 10.23 -3.47 3.07
N LEU A 435 11.02 -2.42 3.29
CA LEU A 435 11.92 -2.32 4.45
C LEU A 435 11.15 -2.46 5.77
N ILE A 436 9.99 -1.80 5.87
CA ILE A 436 9.12 -1.87 7.05
C ILE A 436 8.42 -3.23 7.18
N ALA A 437 7.92 -3.80 6.07
CA ALA A 437 7.38 -5.16 6.06
C ALA A 437 8.41 -6.21 6.52
N ALA A 438 9.69 -6.01 6.20
CA ALA A 438 10.76 -6.88 6.65
C ALA A 438 11.07 -6.72 8.15
N LEU A 439 11.05 -5.50 8.70
CA LEU A 439 11.14 -5.31 10.16
C LEU A 439 10.01 -6.05 10.90
N MET A 440 8.80 -6.08 10.36
CA MET A 440 7.70 -6.87 10.92
C MET A 440 8.00 -8.38 10.92
N ALA A 441 8.67 -8.91 9.90
CA ALA A 441 9.12 -10.29 9.90
C ALA A 441 10.17 -10.58 11.00
N LEU A 442 11.06 -9.62 11.28
CA LEU A 442 12.00 -9.72 12.41
C LEU A 442 11.28 -9.71 13.77
N ALA A 443 10.26 -8.87 13.93
CA ALA A 443 9.43 -8.83 15.14
C ALA A 443 8.67 -10.14 15.35
N LEU A 444 8.05 -10.69 14.30
CA LEU A 444 7.25 -11.91 14.40
C LEU A 444 8.10 -13.17 14.62
N GLU A 445 9.37 -13.23 14.17
CA GLU A 445 10.30 -14.31 14.57
C GLU A 445 10.47 -14.35 16.10
N LYS A 446 10.52 -13.18 16.76
CA LYS A 446 10.66 -13.10 18.22
C LYS A 446 9.35 -13.28 18.96
N ARG A 447 8.27 -12.73 18.41
CA ARG A 447 6.99 -12.58 19.10
C ARG A 447 5.83 -12.85 18.15
N PRO A 448 5.58 -14.13 17.82
CA PRO A 448 4.50 -14.51 16.90
C PRO A 448 3.11 -14.23 17.47
N GLU A 449 2.99 -13.85 18.75
CA GLU A 449 1.76 -13.47 19.42
C GLU A 449 1.33 -12.00 19.22
N LEU A 450 2.20 -11.13 18.67
CA LEU A 450 1.85 -9.73 18.38
C LEU A 450 0.65 -9.63 17.43
N THR A 451 -0.34 -8.81 17.77
CA THR A 451 -1.48 -8.49 16.91
C THR A 451 -1.14 -7.42 15.88
N TRP A 452 -2.02 -7.22 14.89
CA TRP A 452 -1.86 -6.15 13.90
C TRP A 452 -1.77 -4.74 14.52
N ARG A 453 -2.47 -4.50 15.64
CA ARG A 453 -2.39 -3.24 16.40
C ARG A 453 -1.10 -3.12 17.21
N ASP A 454 -0.60 -4.20 17.80
CA ASP A 454 0.69 -4.17 18.53
C ASP A 454 1.84 -3.72 17.63
N VAL A 455 1.84 -4.18 16.38
CA VAL A 455 2.85 -3.78 15.39
C VAL A 455 2.73 -2.31 15.02
N GLN A 456 1.51 -1.75 14.91
CA GLN A 456 1.32 -0.30 14.73
C GLN A 456 1.88 0.50 15.93
N HIS A 457 1.57 0.11 17.17
CA HIS A 457 2.15 0.74 18.38
C HIS A 457 3.69 0.69 18.39
N LEU A 458 4.28 -0.45 18.01
CA LEU A 458 5.73 -0.64 17.89
C LEU A 458 6.35 0.26 16.81
N THR A 459 5.73 0.35 15.64
CA THR A 459 6.17 1.21 14.53
C THR A 459 6.17 2.68 14.94
N ILE A 460 5.13 3.13 15.64
CA ILE A 460 5.01 4.51 16.16
C ILE A 460 6.03 4.79 17.26
N ALA A 461 6.31 3.82 18.14
CA ALA A 461 7.26 3.98 19.23
C ALA A 461 8.72 4.01 18.77
N ALA A 462 9.06 3.27 17.70
CA ALA A 462 10.41 3.19 17.15
C ALA A 462 10.73 4.22 16.06
N ALA A 463 9.75 5.04 15.67
CA ALA A 463 9.94 6.11 14.71
C ALA A 463 10.71 7.30 15.33
N LYS A 464 11.67 7.84 14.58
CA LYS A 464 12.49 9.00 14.94
C LYS A 464 12.23 10.16 13.97
N PRO A 465 11.96 11.38 14.46
CA PRO A 465 11.85 12.56 13.60
C PRO A 465 13.07 12.75 12.68
N VAL A 466 12.80 13.21 11.46
CA VAL A 466 13.77 13.62 10.44
C VAL A 466 13.34 14.97 9.87
N SER A 467 14.27 15.75 9.31
CA SER A 467 14.07 17.18 9.03
C SER A 467 13.33 17.86 10.19
N GLU A 468 13.94 17.86 11.38
CA GLU A 468 13.30 18.33 12.61
C GLU A 468 12.92 19.82 12.56
N GLU A 469 13.56 20.58 11.67
CA GLU A 469 13.27 21.96 11.28
C GLU A 469 11.98 22.15 10.47
N ASP A 470 11.35 21.07 9.99
CA ASP A 470 10.14 21.14 9.17
C ASP A 470 8.93 21.64 9.99
N PRO A 471 8.25 22.73 9.58
CA PRO A 471 7.22 23.38 10.39
C PRO A 471 5.90 22.61 10.48
N ASP A 472 5.78 21.46 9.80
CA ASP A 472 4.63 20.55 9.90
C ASP A 472 4.81 19.52 11.04
N TRP A 473 5.92 19.59 11.82
CA TRP A 473 6.12 18.85 13.08
C TRP A 473 5.30 19.47 14.23
N PHE A 474 4.36 18.71 14.79
CA PHE A 474 3.59 19.08 15.98
C PHE A 474 3.67 17.99 17.06
N THR A 475 3.73 18.38 18.33
CA THR A 475 3.70 17.46 19.48
C THR A 475 2.28 17.36 20.05
N ASN A 476 1.67 16.18 19.95
CA ASN A 476 0.31 15.95 20.46
C ASN A 476 0.26 15.89 22.00
N SER A 477 -0.94 15.86 22.61
CA SER A 477 -1.08 15.86 24.07
C SER A 477 -0.48 14.65 24.79
N ALA A 478 -0.19 13.56 24.07
CA ALA A 478 0.53 12.39 24.58
C ALA A 478 2.06 12.53 24.48
N GLY A 479 2.58 13.70 24.09
CA GLY A 479 4.01 13.97 23.95
C GLY A 479 4.65 13.40 22.68
N ARG A 480 3.84 12.90 21.73
CA ARG A 480 4.35 12.31 20.47
C ARG A 480 4.44 13.37 19.38
N ARG A 481 5.56 13.43 18.66
CA ARG A 481 5.75 14.29 17.49
C ARG A 481 5.22 13.62 16.23
N TYR A 482 4.37 14.32 15.47
CA TYR A 482 3.84 13.88 14.18
C TYR A 482 4.07 14.94 13.10
N ASN A 483 4.27 14.52 11.85
CA ASN A 483 4.34 15.40 10.68
C ASN A 483 3.63 14.74 9.48
N HIS A 484 2.80 15.50 8.77
CA HIS A 484 2.02 15.01 7.62
C HIS A 484 2.86 14.45 6.45
N LYS A 485 4.18 14.72 6.41
CA LYS A 485 5.14 14.20 5.43
C LYS A 485 5.82 12.91 5.87
N PHE A 486 5.95 12.69 7.17
CA PHE A 486 6.85 11.68 7.75
C PHE A 486 6.15 10.68 8.69
N GLY A 487 4.88 10.91 9.02
CA GLY A 487 4.19 10.23 10.10
C GLY A 487 4.81 10.58 11.45
N TYR A 488 5.09 9.56 12.26
CA TYR A 488 5.89 9.70 13.48
C TYR A 488 7.42 9.77 13.23
N GLY A 489 7.87 9.67 11.96
CA GLY A 489 9.28 9.72 11.56
C GLY A 489 9.79 8.44 10.92
N VAL A 490 11.10 8.30 10.76
CA VAL A 490 11.73 7.09 10.19
C VAL A 490 11.88 6.01 11.26
N VAL A 491 11.48 4.77 10.95
CA VAL A 491 11.61 3.64 11.88
C VAL A 491 13.07 3.20 12.05
N ASP A 492 13.56 3.22 13.29
CA ASP A 492 14.87 2.67 13.66
C ASP A 492 14.75 1.17 14.01
N ALA A 493 15.46 0.31 13.28
CA ALA A 493 15.34 -1.14 13.42
C ALA A 493 15.88 -1.69 14.75
N SER A 494 16.97 -1.12 15.27
CA SER A 494 17.55 -1.52 16.56
C SER A 494 16.63 -1.15 17.72
N LEU A 495 16.04 0.05 17.66
CA LEU A 495 15.03 0.52 18.60
C LEU A 495 13.73 -0.29 18.49
N PHE A 496 13.26 -0.57 17.28
CA PHE A 496 12.09 -1.41 17.02
C PHE A 496 12.25 -2.82 17.61
N MET A 497 13.37 -3.48 17.36
CA MET A 497 13.66 -4.81 17.95
C MET A 497 13.84 -4.75 19.48
N THR A 498 14.36 -3.65 20.02
CA THR A 498 14.42 -3.42 21.48
C THR A 498 13.03 -3.28 22.09
N MET A 499 12.12 -2.55 21.42
CA MET A 499 10.74 -2.36 21.86
C MET A 499 9.91 -3.64 21.71
N VAL A 500 10.10 -4.40 20.63
CA VAL A 500 9.51 -5.75 20.46
C VAL A 500 9.79 -6.61 21.70
N ALA A 501 11.03 -6.63 22.20
CA ALA A 501 11.41 -7.42 23.37
C ALA A 501 10.75 -6.96 24.69
N GLN A 502 10.21 -5.74 24.76
CA GLN A 502 9.66 -5.12 25.98
C GLN A 502 8.13 -4.91 25.94
N HIS A 503 7.53 -4.95 24.75
CA HIS A 503 6.12 -4.57 24.51
C HIS A 503 5.11 -5.40 25.31
N GLN A 504 4.02 -4.78 25.73
CA GLN A 504 2.89 -5.47 26.37
C GLN A 504 1.72 -5.47 25.39
N LEU A 505 1.12 -6.65 25.16
CA LEU A 505 0.03 -6.78 24.19
C LEU A 505 -1.12 -5.84 24.55
N VAL A 506 -1.54 -5.03 23.60
CA VAL A 506 -2.57 -4.02 23.84
C VAL A 506 -3.93 -4.68 24.06
N PRO A 507 -4.82 -4.10 24.88
CA PRO A 507 -6.18 -4.57 25.01
C PRO A 507 -6.87 -4.72 23.64
N PRO A 508 -7.84 -5.64 23.48
CA PRO A 508 -8.63 -5.76 22.26
C PRO A 508 -9.26 -4.43 21.84
N GLN A 509 -9.58 -4.29 20.56
CA GLN A 509 -10.06 -3.01 20.03
C GLN A 509 -11.45 -2.66 20.59
N ALA A 510 -11.63 -1.40 20.94
CA ALA A 510 -12.90 -0.75 21.21
C ALA A 510 -13.01 0.49 20.32
N TRP A 511 -14.22 1.00 20.14
CA TRP A 511 -14.44 2.20 19.34
C TRP A 511 -15.70 2.95 19.77
N LEU A 512 -15.70 4.27 19.55
CA LEU A 512 -16.83 5.17 19.71
C LEU A 512 -17.29 5.65 18.34
N ASP A 513 -18.48 5.21 17.91
CA ASP A 513 -19.21 5.81 16.80
C ASP A 513 -19.95 7.07 17.30
N THR A 514 -19.76 8.23 16.65
CA THR A 514 -20.53 9.45 16.99
C THR A 514 -21.75 9.63 16.07
N PRO A 515 -22.85 10.24 16.55
CA PRO A 515 -24.01 10.51 15.72
C PRO A 515 -23.68 11.45 14.55
N LYS A 516 -24.22 11.17 13.36
CA LYS A 516 -24.06 12.05 12.19
C LYS A 516 -24.54 13.47 12.50
N ASN A 517 -23.61 14.40 12.43
CA ASN A 517 -23.79 15.82 12.71
C ASN A 517 -24.23 16.53 11.42
N ASP A 518 -25.53 16.49 11.12
CA ASP A 518 -26.12 17.20 9.99
C ASP A 518 -26.16 18.72 10.26
N GLN A 519 -25.63 19.53 9.34
CA GLN A 519 -25.48 20.99 9.46
C GLN A 519 -26.80 21.75 9.20
N LYS A 520 -27.86 21.36 9.90
CA LYS A 520 -29.26 21.81 9.73
C LYS A 520 -29.56 23.24 10.20
N SER A 521 -28.58 23.99 10.71
CA SER A 521 -28.78 25.29 11.35
C SER A 521 -27.74 26.31 10.89
N GLY A 522 -28.11 27.13 9.90
CA GLY A 522 -27.24 28.13 9.27
C GLY A 522 -27.18 27.94 7.75
N SER A 523 -26.22 28.60 7.11
CA SER A 523 -25.88 28.34 5.71
C SER A 523 -24.84 27.22 5.64
N THR A 524 -25.11 26.14 4.91
CA THR A 524 -24.17 25.05 4.60
C THR A 524 -23.04 25.50 3.65
N ARG A 525 -23.33 26.48 2.79
CA ARG A 525 -22.45 26.93 1.70
C ARG A 525 -21.16 27.61 2.19
N PHE A 526 -20.03 27.17 1.67
CA PHE A 526 -18.69 27.75 1.86
C PHE A 526 -18.09 28.21 0.53
N ASN A 527 -17.11 29.13 0.58
CA ASN A 527 -16.37 29.64 -0.58
C ASN A 527 -15.03 30.27 -0.15
N ARG A 528 -14.30 30.87 -1.10
CA ARG A 528 -13.02 31.58 -0.89
C ARG A 528 -13.01 32.62 0.25
N LYS A 529 -14.16 33.21 0.57
CA LYS A 529 -14.33 34.26 1.60
C LYS A 529 -14.95 33.75 2.90
N THR A 530 -15.35 32.48 2.96
CA THR A 530 -16.24 31.97 4.01
C THR A 530 -16.06 30.48 4.20
N SER A 531 -15.33 30.11 5.25
CA SER A 531 -15.24 28.73 5.74
C SER A 531 -16.48 28.32 6.52
N ARG A 532 -16.59 27.02 6.80
CA ARG A 532 -17.54 26.44 7.77
C ARG A 532 -16.78 25.77 8.88
N GLN A 533 -17.33 25.85 10.08
CA GLN A 533 -16.81 25.21 11.27
C GLN A 533 -17.96 24.46 11.93
N SER A 534 -17.72 23.21 12.28
CA SER A 534 -18.65 22.38 13.05
C SER A 534 -17.93 21.78 14.25
N LYS A 535 -18.67 21.55 15.33
CA LYS A 535 -18.11 21.19 16.64
C LYS A 535 -18.83 20.00 17.23
N LEU A 536 -18.10 19.17 17.96
CA LEU A 536 -18.60 17.96 18.58
C LEU A 536 -17.87 17.72 19.91
N THR A 537 -18.61 17.59 21.00
CA THR A 537 -18.02 17.36 22.33
C THR A 537 -18.04 15.88 22.67
N ILE A 538 -16.86 15.30 22.90
CA ILE A 538 -16.69 13.94 23.41
C ILE A 538 -16.65 14.01 24.95
N SER A 539 -17.51 13.23 25.59
CA SER A 539 -17.62 13.17 27.06
C SER A 539 -17.07 11.88 27.64
N ASP A 540 -16.66 11.93 28.90
CA ASP A 540 -16.18 10.75 29.64
C ASP A 540 -17.19 9.59 29.62
N LYS A 541 -18.49 9.91 29.75
CA LYS A 541 -19.57 8.92 29.63
C LYS A 541 -19.60 8.23 28.26
N MET A 542 -19.38 8.97 27.16
CA MET A 542 -19.36 8.37 25.81
C MET A 542 -18.24 7.34 25.69
N LEU A 543 -17.05 7.63 26.24
CA LEU A 543 -15.92 6.70 26.24
C LEU A 543 -16.19 5.46 27.11
N GLN A 544 -16.76 5.64 28.31
CA GLN A 544 -17.14 4.52 29.17
C GLN A 544 -18.26 3.65 28.57
N ASP A 545 -19.28 4.25 27.95
CA ASP A 545 -20.36 3.52 27.24
C ASP A 545 -19.81 2.76 26.02
N ALA A 546 -18.80 3.32 25.34
CA ALA A 546 -18.09 2.71 24.21
C ALA A 546 -16.98 1.72 24.61
N ASN A 547 -16.71 1.56 25.91
CA ASN A 547 -15.60 0.75 26.44
C ASN A 547 -14.21 1.19 25.94
N LEU A 548 -14.00 2.46 25.55
CA LEU A 548 -12.78 2.98 24.92
C LEU A 548 -11.84 3.66 25.95
N ALA A 549 -10.61 3.16 26.10
CA ALA A 549 -9.65 3.58 27.13
C ALA A 549 -8.60 4.58 26.65
N SER A 550 -8.06 4.38 25.45
CA SER A 550 -7.02 5.23 24.86
C SER A 550 -7.20 5.28 23.34
N LEU A 551 -6.84 6.42 22.74
CA LEU A 551 -7.00 6.67 21.31
C LEU A 551 -5.85 6.07 20.49
N GLU A 552 -6.20 5.47 19.36
CA GLU A 552 -5.27 4.99 18.32
C GLU A 552 -5.55 5.78 17.03
N HIS A 553 -6.56 5.37 16.26
CA HIS A 553 -6.99 6.06 15.04
C HIS A 553 -8.20 6.98 15.27
N VAL A 554 -8.30 8.03 14.47
CA VAL A 554 -9.55 8.80 14.26
C VAL A 554 -9.95 8.66 12.81
N THR A 555 -11.21 8.31 12.51
CA THR A 555 -11.76 8.43 11.16
C THR A 555 -12.90 9.43 11.12
N VAL A 556 -13.06 10.12 10.00
CA VAL A 556 -14.07 11.17 9.80
C VAL A 556 -14.75 10.99 8.45
N ASP A 557 -16.05 10.68 8.49
CA ASP A 557 -16.91 10.68 7.32
C ASP A 557 -17.38 12.11 7.03
N VAL A 558 -17.27 12.58 5.80
CA VAL A 558 -17.80 13.88 5.38
C VAL A 558 -18.78 13.79 4.21
N TRP A 559 -19.86 14.57 4.30
CA TRP A 559 -20.80 14.83 3.21
C TRP A 559 -20.66 16.30 2.81
N ILE A 560 -19.95 16.54 1.71
CA ILE A 560 -19.61 17.85 1.18
C ILE A 560 -19.84 17.83 -0.34
N ASP A 561 -20.74 18.68 -0.84
CA ASP A 561 -20.84 18.95 -2.27
C ASP A 561 -19.87 20.09 -2.64
N SER A 562 -19.36 20.11 -3.87
CA SER A 562 -18.43 21.17 -4.32
C SER A 562 -18.45 21.38 -5.83
N ASP A 563 -18.37 22.63 -6.27
CA ASP A 563 -18.19 22.99 -7.69
C ASP A 563 -16.85 22.43 -8.24
N ARG A 564 -15.87 22.23 -7.36
CA ARG A 564 -14.57 21.64 -7.64
C ARG A 564 -13.96 21.01 -6.39
N ARG A 565 -13.83 19.68 -6.36
CA ARG A 565 -13.34 18.93 -5.20
C ARG A 565 -11.90 19.27 -4.82
N GLY A 566 -11.02 19.48 -5.80
CA GLY A 566 -9.63 19.90 -5.59
C GLY A 566 -9.45 21.28 -4.95
N ASP A 567 -10.49 22.11 -4.89
CA ASP A 567 -10.44 23.39 -4.19
C ASP A 567 -10.79 23.27 -2.69
N VAL A 568 -11.25 22.11 -2.21
CA VAL A 568 -11.72 21.92 -0.83
C VAL A 568 -10.57 21.54 0.10
N GLN A 569 -10.47 22.22 1.24
CA GLN A 569 -9.61 21.81 2.37
C GLN A 569 -10.48 21.42 3.56
N VAL A 570 -10.16 20.29 4.19
CA VAL A 570 -10.82 19.76 5.39
C VAL A 570 -9.76 19.58 6.48
N GLU A 571 -9.99 20.19 7.64
CA GLU A 571 -9.12 20.14 8.82
C GLU A 571 -9.91 19.69 10.04
N LEU A 572 -9.35 18.74 10.80
CA LEU A 572 -9.83 18.34 12.13
C LEU A 572 -8.89 18.89 13.20
N VAL A 573 -9.43 19.40 14.29
CA VAL A 573 -8.67 19.89 15.45
C VAL A 573 -9.14 19.15 16.72
N SER A 574 -8.19 18.58 17.47
CA SER A 574 -8.47 17.88 18.74
C SER A 574 -8.72 18.87 19.90
N PRO A 575 -9.30 18.42 21.03
CA PRO A 575 -9.52 19.25 22.23
C PRO A 575 -8.23 19.86 22.80
N HIS A 576 -7.07 19.30 22.43
CA HIS A 576 -5.74 19.76 22.85
C HIS A 576 -4.99 20.55 21.76
N GLY A 577 -5.66 20.87 20.65
CA GLY A 577 -5.13 21.72 19.59
C GLY A 577 -4.29 21.00 18.53
N MET A 578 -4.20 19.66 18.55
CA MET A 578 -3.56 18.90 17.48
C MET A 578 -4.36 19.05 16.18
N ARG A 579 -3.68 19.39 15.08
CA ARG A 579 -4.30 19.67 13.78
C ARG A 579 -4.01 18.57 12.77
N SER A 580 -5.07 18.03 12.20
CA SER A 580 -5.07 16.99 11.17
C SER A 580 -5.64 17.55 9.88
N ILE A 581 -4.80 17.77 8.86
CA ILE A 581 -5.24 18.26 7.55
C ILE A 581 -5.70 17.07 6.71
N LEU A 582 -6.97 16.69 6.92
CA LEU A 582 -7.61 15.53 6.28
C LEU A 582 -7.62 15.66 4.76
N ALA A 583 -8.04 16.81 4.23
CA ALA A 583 -7.95 17.14 2.81
C ALA A 583 -7.15 18.42 2.59
N ARG A 584 -6.18 18.40 1.68
CA ARG A 584 -5.43 19.55 1.15
C ARG A 584 -5.95 19.87 -0.26
N PRO A 585 -5.86 21.14 -0.73
CA PRO A 585 -6.23 21.47 -2.11
C PRO A 585 -5.34 20.74 -3.12
N ARG A 586 -5.93 20.01 -4.07
CA ARG A 586 -5.24 19.27 -5.13
C ARG A 586 -5.43 20.01 -6.46
N ARG A 587 -4.34 20.40 -7.14
CA ARG A 587 -4.46 21.30 -8.30
C ARG A 587 -5.12 20.67 -9.52
N TYR A 588 -5.12 19.35 -9.67
CA TYR A 588 -5.67 18.69 -10.86
C TYR A 588 -7.11 18.21 -10.69
N ASP A 589 -7.52 17.82 -9.47
CA ASP A 589 -8.88 17.35 -9.13
C ASP A 589 -10.00 18.35 -9.47
N SER A 590 -10.57 18.19 -10.67
CA SER A 590 -11.67 18.99 -11.22
C SER A 590 -13.05 18.43 -10.89
N ALA A 591 -13.16 17.35 -10.12
CA ALA A 591 -14.42 16.63 -9.95
C ALA A 591 -15.51 17.46 -9.23
N THR A 592 -16.73 17.42 -9.75
CA THR A 592 -17.93 18.04 -9.17
C THR A 592 -18.64 17.14 -8.15
N THR A 593 -18.19 15.90 -7.98
CA THR A 593 -18.84 14.89 -7.12
C THR A 593 -18.71 15.17 -5.62
N GLY A 594 -17.84 16.11 -5.24
CA GLY A 594 -17.48 16.36 -3.85
C GLY A 594 -17.06 15.09 -3.10
N PHE A 595 -17.47 15.01 -1.84
CA PHE A 595 -17.22 13.92 -0.91
C PHE A 595 -18.58 13.34 -0.46
N PRO A 596 -19.08 12.27 -1.10
CA PRO A 596 -20.42 11.74 -0.85
C PRO A 596 -20.44 10.74 0.34
N GLY A 597 -19.95 11.15 1.50
CA GLY A 597 -19.68 10.25 2.63
C GLY A 597 -18.30 9.60 2.53
N TRP A 598 -17.27 10.37 2.17
CA TRP A 598 -15.89 9.87 2.13
C TRP A 598 -15.30 9.83 3.54
N THR A 599 -14.71 8.70 3.92
CA THR A 599 -14.00 8.52 5.18
C THR A 599 -12.54 8.95 5.03
N PHE A 600 -12.13 9.98 5.76
CA PHE A 600 -10.72 10.31 6.00
C PHE A 600 -10.21 9.65 7.27
N MET A 601 -8.89 9.48 7.40
CA MET A 601 -8.25 8.91 8.60
C MET A 601 -7.12 9.78 9.12
N SER A 602 -7.02 9.94 10.43
CA SER A 602 -5.86 10.51 11.10
C SER A 602 -5.33 9.59 12.19
N ILE A 603 -4.04 9.26 12.07
CA ILE A 603 -3.25 8.55 13.07
C ILE A 603 -2.54 9.51 14.04
N ALA A 604 -2.52 10.81 13.71
CA ALA A 604 -1.73 11.83 14.42
C ALA A 604 -2.16 12.06 15.88
N HIS A 605 -3.38 11.64 16.22
CA HIS A 605 -3.98 11.72 17.55
C HIS A 605 -3.65 10.52 18.45
N TRP A 606 -2.73 9.63 18.06
CA TRP A 606 -2.40 8.42 18.82
C TRP A 606 -1.98 8.74 20.26
N GLY A 607 -2.69 8.13 21.21
CA GLY A 607 -2.50 8.30 22.65
C GLY A 607 -3.08 9.59 23.26
N GLU A 608 -3.64 10.52 22.47
CA GLU A 608 -4.28 11.74 23.03
C GLU A 608 -5.48 11.37 23.91
N ASP A 609 -5.80 12.24 24.89
CA ASP A 609 -7.10 12.21 25.56
C ASP A 609 -8.16 12.78 24.59
N PRO A 610 -9.18 12.00 24.18
CA PRO A 610 -10.18 12.49 23.23
C PRO A 610 -11.26 13.36 23.88
N ARG A 611 -11.26 13.56 25.20
CA ARG A 611 -12.35 14.29 25.91
C ARG A 611 -12.28 15.79 25.65
N GLY A 612 -13.44 16.39 25.37
CA GLY A 612 -13.59 17.81 25.09
C GLY A 612 -14.12 18.10 23.69
N GLU A 613 -13.87 19.31 23.19
CA GLU A 613 -14.44 19.80 21.93
C GLU A 613 -13.53 19.53 20.73
N TRP A 614 -13.97 18.64 19.85
CA TRP A 614 -13.38 18.45 18.52
C TRP A 614 -14.02 19.43 17.54
N THR A 615 -13.21 19.97 16.64
CA THR A 615 -13.65 20.97 15.65
C THR A 615 -13.27 20.53 14.24
N LEU A 616 -14.24 20.46 13.33
CA LEU A 616 -14.01 20.25 11.91
C LEU A 616 -14.18 21.58 11.15
N ASN A 617 -13.15 21.98 10.41
CA ASN A 617 -13.12 23.16 9.57
C ASN A 617 -13.15 22.73 8.09
N VAL A 618 -14.04 23.34 7.30
CA VAL A 618 -14.14 23.14 5.84
C VAL A 618 -13.98 24.50 5.16
N SER A 619 -13.12 24.58 4.15
CA SER A 619 -12.83 25.82 3.42
C SER A 619 -12.58 25.56 1.94
N SER A 620 -12.72 26.59 1.10
CA SER A 620 -12.37 26.52 -0.31
C SER A 620 -11.20 27.46 -0.63
N HIS A 621 -10.23 26.94 -1.37
CA HIS A 621 -9.04 27.63 -1.87
C HIS A 621 -9.18 28.01 -3.35
N THR A 622 -10.41 27.95 -3.88
CA THR A 622 -10.74 28.34 -5.25
C THR A 622 -10.30 29.76 -5.57
N GLN A 623 -9.96 30.03 -6.82
CA GLN A 623 -9.67 31.39 -7.28
C GLN A 623 -10.94 32.19 -7.62
N ASN A 624 -12.07 31.51 -7.93
CA ASN A 624 -13.33 32.16 -8.26
C ASN A 624 -14.16 32.45 -7.00
N GLU A 625 -14.44 33.72 -6.70
CA GLU A 625 -15.16 34.11 -5.48
C GLU A 625 -16.61 33.59 -5.38
N THR A 626 -17.23 33.22 -6.50
CA THR A 626 -18.60 32.68 -6.53
C THR A 626 -18.66 31.17 -6.36
N SER A 627 -17.57 30.46 -6.67
CA SER A 627 -17.45 29.01 -6.52
C SER A 627 -17.16 28.58 -5.08
N GLY A 628 -17.47 27.33 -4.76
CA GLY A 628 -17.20 26.72 -3.47
C GLY A 628 -17.91 25.37 -3.34
N GLY A 629 -18.75 25.23 -2.32
CA GLY A 629 -19.49 24.00 -2.06
C GLY A 629 -20.45 24.12 -0.89
N GLU A 630 -21.10 23.02 -0.52
CA GLU A 630 -22.00 22.95 0.64
C GLU A 630 -21.57 21.83 1.59
N PHE A 631 -21.35 22.17 2.86
CA PHE A 631 -21.00 21.21 3.89
C PHE A 631 -22.28 20.74 4.59
N HIS A 632 -22.73 19.53 4.24
CA HIS A 632 -24.02 18.99 4.69
C HIS A 632 -23.95 18.29 6.03
N ALA A 633 -22.93 17.45 6.25
CA ALA A 633 -22.79 16.67 7.47
C ALA A 633 -21.38 16.10 7.67
N TRP A 634 -21.07 15.69 8.90
CA TRP A 634 -19.93 14.83 9.21
C TRP A 634 -20.26 13.81 10.30
N ALA A 635 -19.49 12.74 10.40
CA ALA A 635 -19.44 11.84 11.55
C ALA A 635 -17.98 11.55 11.90
N MET A 636 -17.70 11.26 13.18
CA MET A 636 -16.36 10.93 13.65
C MET A 636 -16.36 9.60 14.41
N HIS A 637 -15.34 8.79 14.21
CA HIS A 637 -15.18 7.51 14.88
C HIS A 637 -13.81 7.49 15.56
N LEU A 638 -13.81 7.19 16.86
CA LEU A 638 -12.59 7.07 17.65
C LEU A 638 -12.29 5.60 17.88
N TRP A 639 -11.11 5.14 17.52
CA TRP A 639 -10.68 3.75 17.59
C TRP A 639 -9.58 3.60 18.62
N GLY A 640 -9.52 2.48 19.35
CA GLY A 640 -8.40 2.24 20.24
C GLY A 640 -8.54 1.04 21.17
N ALA A 641 -7.86 1.10 22.31
CA ALA A 641 -7.83 -0.01 23.27
C ALA A 641 -9.07 -0.05 24.17
N ALA A 642 -9.56 -1.26 24.49
CA ALA A 642 -10.67 -1.46 25.41
C ALA A 642 -10.31 -1.16 26.89
N ILE A 643 -11.26 -0.58 27.65
CA ILE A 643 -11.20 -0.43 29.11
C ILE A 643 -11.31 -1.80 29.77
N ASP A 644 -12.31 -2.58 29.37
CA ASP A 644 -12.53 -3.96 29.80
C ASP A 644 -12.40 -4.91 28.60
N PRO A 645 -11.30 -5.68 28.49
CA PRO A 645 -11.11 -6.70 27.45
C PRO A 645 -12.24 -7.74 27.37
N ALA A 646 -12.94 -8.03 28.47
CA ALA A 646 -14.05 -9.00 28.48
C ALA A 646 -15.37 -8.42 27.95
N LYS A 647 -15.46 -7.10 27.77
CA LYS A 647 -16.58 -6.42 27.08
C LYS A 647 -16.26 -6.05 25.63
N ALA A 648 -15.01 -6.20 25.19
CA ALA A 648 -14.63 -5.90 23.82
C ALA A 648 -15.31 -6.89 22.86
N ARG A 649 -15.87 -6.36 21.76
CA ARG A 649 -16.46 -7.14 20.67
C ARG A 649 -15.61 -6.96 19.42
N GLN A 650 -15.52 -7.99 18.58
CA GLN A 650 -14.82 -7.86 17.31
C GLN A 650 -15.56 -6.89 16.38
N TRP A 651 -14.83 -6.04 15.65
CA TRP A 651 -15.46 -5.11 14.72
C TRP A 651 -16.00 -5.83 13.49
N THR A 652 -17.19 -5.39 13.07
CA THR A 652 -17.86 -5.80 11.84
C THR A 652 -18.53 -4.58 11.23
N PHE A 653 -18.82 -4.62 9.93
CA PHE A 653 -19.51 -3.53 9.23
C PHE A 653 -20.87 -3.20 9.89
N PRO A 654 -21.24 -1.92 10.05
CA PRO A 654 -22.51 -1.54 10.68
C PRO A 654 -23.73 -2.10 9.93
N GLN A 655 -24.76 -2.52 10.67
CA GLN A 655 -25.99 -3.05 10.08
C GLN A 655 -26.62 -2.05 9.11
N GLY A 656 -26.85 -2.49 7.87
CA GLY A 656 -27.43 -1.66 6.80
C GLY A 656 -26.41 -0.95 5.91
N SER A 657 -25.10 -0.96 6.23
CA SER A 657 -24.03 -0.58 5.29
C SER A 657 -24.01 -1.49 4.06
N LEU A 658 -23.41 -1.03 2.94
CA LEU A 658 -23.28 -1.84 1.73
C LEU A 658 -22.56 -3.16 2.04
N GLU A 659 -21.42 -3.08 2.72
CA GLU A 659 -20.58 -4.21 3.10
C GLU A 659 -21.33 -5.20 4.01
N TYR A 660 -22.12 -4.71 4.99
CA TYR A 660 -22.98 -5.57 5.81
C TYR A 660 -24.12 -6.21 5.00
N ASN A 661 -24.74 -5.49 4.06
CA ASN A 661 -25.81 -6.03 3.22
C ASN A 661 -25.30 -7.07 2.20
N LEU A 662 -24.02 -6.95 1.81
CA LEU A 662 -23.29 -8.00 1.09
C LEU A 662 -22.91 -9.20 2.01
N THR A 663 -23.08 -9.06 3.35
CA THR A 663 -22.77 -9.94 4.51
C THR A 663 -21.33 -10.41 4.76
N MET A 664 -20.94 -10.50 6.03
CA MET A 664 -19.97 -11.47 6.56
C MET A 664 -20.63 -12.01 7.84
N GLU A 665 -20.57 -13.31 8.13
CA GLU A 665 -21.18 -13.82 9.36
C GLU A 665 -20.48 -13.22 10.61
N GLU A 666 -21.29 -12.86 11.62
CA GLU A 666 -20.79 -12.27 12.86
C GLU A 666 -19.83 -13.23 13.57
N ALA A 667 -18.77 -12.69 14.17
CA ALA A 667 -17.82 -13.46 14.96
C ALA A 667 -18.47 -13.96 16.26
N ALA A 668 -19.15 -15.10 16.18
CA ALA A 668 -19.79 -15.76 17.32
C ALA A 668 -18.77 -15.96 18.44
N ALA A 669 -19.09 -15.41 19.62
CA ALA A 669 -18.13 -15.10 20.68
C ALA A 669 -17.14 -16.23 21.02
N ALA A 670 -15.85 -15.88 21.11
CA ALA A 670 -14.82 -16.73 21.69
C ALA A 670 -15.08 -16.94 23.19
N SER A 671 -15.88 -17.95 23.54
CA SER A 671 -16.24 -18.26 24.92
C SER A 671 -15.04 -18.81 25.70
N THR A 672 -14.43 -17.98 26.52
CA THR A 672 -13.32 -18.35 27.40
C THR A 672 -13.76 -19.31 28.51
N SER A 673 -13.00 -20.39 28.69
CA SER A 673 -12.74 -20.97 30.02
C SER A 673 -11.44 -21.78 29.97
N ALA A 674 -10.66 -21.74 31.04
CA ALA A 674 -9.34 -22.36 31.10
C ALA A 674 -9.25 -23.44 32.18
N GLY A 675 -8.44 -24.46 31.92
CA GLY A 675 -7.78 -25.26 32.96
C GLY A 675 -8.52 -26.50 33.48
N ALA A 676 -7.96 -27.67 33.15
CA ALA A 676 -7.81 -28.77 34.10
C ALA A 676 -6.66 -29.70 33.64
N THR A 677 -5.58 -29.77 34.41
CA THR A 677 -4.53 -30.79 34.24
C THR A 677 -4.96 -32.13 34.87
N SER A 678 -4.54 -33.24 34.28
CA SER A 678 -4.27 -34.48 35.04
C SER A 678 -3.23 -35.35 34.33
N SER A 679 -2.33 -35.94 35.11
CA SER A 679 -1.17 -36.69 34.62
C SER A 679 -1.06 -38.05 35.30
N ALA A 680 -0.87 -39.13 34.52
CA ALA A 680 -0.23 -40.39 34.92
C ALA A 680 0.15 -41.17 33.64
N THR A 681 1.38 -41.61 33.34
CA THR A 681 2.47 -42.25 34.11
C THR A 681 2.30 -43.76 34.29
N SER A 682 3.02 -44.57 33.50
CA SER A 682 3.57 -45.92 33.84
C SER A 682 4.37 -46.49 32.63
N THR A 683 5.69 -46.37 32.54
CA THR A 683 6.81 -47.21 33.06
C THR A 683 7.39 -48.26 32.10
N ALA A 684 8.71 -48.47 32.25
CA ALA A 684 9.66 -49.15 31.38
C ALA A 684 9.56 -50.68 31.16
N ALA A 685 10.26 -51.16 30.12
CA ALA A 685 11.16 -52.33 30.19
C ALA A 685 12.21 -52.30 29.03
N LEU A 686 13.39 -52.91 29.24
CA LEU A 686 14.46 -53.07 28.23
C LEU A 686 14.46 -54.51 27.66
N THR A 687 15.02 -54.73 26.46
CA THR A 687 16.04 -55.79 26.21
C THR A 687 16.70 -55.75 24.81
N THR A 688 18.04 -55.93 24.78
CA THR A 688 18.91 -56.69 23.83
C THR A 688 18.45 -57.06 22.40
N ALA A 689 19.30 -57.10 21.35
CA ALA A 689 20.77 -56.94 21.26
C ALA A 689 21.32 -56.69 19.82
N SER A 690 22.57 -56.21 19.81
CA SER A 690 23.66 -56.27 18.82
C SER A 690 23.65 -57.37 17.73
N VAL A 691 24.14 -57.04 16.51
CA VAL A 691 25.39 -57.58 15.88
C VAL A 691 25.77 -56.77 14.61
N ALA A 692 27.04 -56.84 14.17
CA ALA A 692 27.71 -55.93 13.22
C ALA A 692 27.90 -56.53 11.78
N PRO A 693 28.42 -55.76 10.78
CA PRO A 693 28.46 -56.16 9.36
C PRO A 693 29.76 -56.90 8.94
N VAL A 694 29.86 -57.27 7.65
CA VAL A 694 31.01 -57.98 7.03
C VAL A 694 31.57 -57.21 5.82
N ILE A 695 32.90 -57.32 5.60
CA ILE A 695 33.70 -56.54 4.63
C ILE A 695 34.49 -57.48 3.69
N THR A 696 34.72 -57.09 2.43
CA THR A 696 35.87 -57.45 1.54
C THR A 696 35.73 -56.60 0.25
N ALA A 697 36.62 -55.67 -0.15
CA ALA A 697 38.08 -55.69 -0.44
C ALA A 697 38.39 -56.30 -1.85
N VAL A 698 38.88 -55.57 -2.90
CA VAL A 698 40.09 -54.70 -3.08
C VAL A 698 41.38 -55.54 -3.16
N PRO A 699 42.42 -55.23 -4.00
CA PRO A 699 42.69 -54.07 -4.89
C PRO A 699 42.62 -54.45 -6.41
N THR A 700 43.18 -53.78 -7.44
CA THR A 700 44.15 -52.65 -7.65
C THR A 700 43.73 -51.87 -8.94
N HIS A 701 44.45 -51.00 -9.69
CA HIS A 701 45.86 -50.56 -9.81
C HIS A 701 45.95 -49.09 -10.35
N ALA A 702 47.12 -48.63 -10.84
CA ALA A 702 47.38 -47.30 -11.45
C ALA A 702 48.52 -47.44 -12.53
N ALA A 703 49.04 -46.45 -13.28
CA ALA A 703 48.91 -44.98 -13.32
C ALA A 703 49.45 -44.39 -14.66
N VAL A 704 49.10 -43.12 -15.02
CA VAL A 704 49.95 -42.10 -15.74
C VAL A 704 50.36 -42.44 -17.21
N GLU A 705 50.63 -41.56 -18.21
CA GLU A 705 51.05 -40.14 -18.32
C GLU A 705 50.45 -39.37 -19.56
N GLU A 706 51.09 -38.26 -19.97
CA GLU A 706 50.67 -37.15 -20.86
C GLU A 706 50.47 -37.40 -22.38
N ALA A 707 50.02 -36.35 -23.09
CA ALA A 707 49.92 -36.23 -24.56
C ALA A 707 50.93 -35.19 -25.12
N PRO A 708 51.38 -35.29 -26.40
CA PRO A 708 50.87 -34.37 -27.45
C PRO A 708 50.98 -34.97 -28.88
N PRO A 709 50.91 -34.21 -30.01
CA PRO A 709 50.19 -32.96 -30.31
C PRO A 709 49.12 -33.19 -31.43
N ALA A 710 48.53 -32.11 -31.95
CA ALA A 710 47.59 -32.15 -33.09
C ALA A 710 48.29 -32.09 -34.46
N ASP A 711 47.62 -32.60 -35.50
CA ASP A 711 47.81 -32.17 -36.90
C ASP A 711 46.48 -32.23 -37.67
N THR A 712 46.50 -31.79 -38.93
CA THR A 712 45.38 -31.21 -39.68
C THR A 712 44.47 -32.21 -40.41
N GLY A 713 43.17 -31.89 -40.46
CA GLY A 713 42.15 -32.65 -41.19
C GLY A 713 41.14 -31.72 -41.88
N SER A 714 40.87 -31.95 -43.18
CA SER A 714 40.05 -31.07 -44.01
C SER A 714 38.55 -31.38 -43.91
N LEU A 715 37.71 -30.34 -43.92
CA LEU A 715 36.23 -30.44 -43.93
C LEU A 715 35.64 -31.14 -45.18
N ARG A 716 36.44 -31.54 -46.17
CA ARG A 716 35.95 -32.11 -47.44
C ARG A 716 35.63 -33.61 -47.39
N ASP A 717 36.23 -34.38 -46.49
CA ASP A 717 36.03 -35.84 -46.43
C ASP A 717 34.72 -36.27 -45.74
N LEU A 718 33.96 -35.31 -45.19
CA LEU A 718 32.72 -35.57 -44.46
C LEU A 718 31.49 -35.86 -45.34
N TRP A 719 31.54 -35.59 -46.65
CA TRP A 719 30.36 -35.74 -47.53
C TRP A 719 30.22 -37.14 -48.14
N ASP A 720 31.31 -37.80 -48.54
CA ASP A 720 31.28 -39.09 -49.25
C ASP A 720 30.95 -40.31 -48.36
N ARG A 721 30.70 -40.10 -47.05
CA ARG A 721 30.42 -41.18 -46.09
C ARG A 721 29.23 -40.92 -45.14
N THR A 722 28.38 -39.92 -45.42
CA THR A 722 27.17 -39.67 -44.63
C THR A 722 26.14 -40.78 -44.87
N PRO A 723 25.82 -41.66 -43.90
CA PRO A 723 24.83 -42.70 -44.12
C PRO A 723 23.42 -42.09 -44.15
N ILE A 724 22.51 -42.68 -44.96
CA ILE A 724 21.16 -42.13 -45.19
C ILE A 724 20.39 -41.89 -43.88
N TRP A 725 20.60 -42.72 -42.84
CA TRP A 725 19.96 -42.52 -41.53
C TRP A 725 20.34 -41.20 -40.85
N ALA A 726 21.53 -40.66 -41.09
CA ALA A 726 21.96 -39.38 -40.52
C ALA A 726 21.27 -38.19 -41.20
N LEU A 727 21.00 -38.28 -42.50
CA LEU A 727 20.18 -37.29 -43.23
C LEU A 727 18.72 -37.36 -42.79
N VAL A 728 18.18 -38.57 -42.54
CA VAL A 728 16.83 -38.76 -41.97
C VAL A 728 16.77 -38.20 -40.54
N ALA A 729 17.77 -38.46 -39.70
CA ALA A 729 17.84 -37.92 -38.34
C ALA A 729 17.93 -36.39 -38.33
N ALA A 730 18.72 -35.78 -39.23
CA ALA A 730 18.77 -34.33 -39.42
C ALA A 730 17.42 -33.77 -39.90
N GLY A 731 16.74 -34.47 -40.83
CA GLY A 731 15.40 -34.11 -41.28
C GLY A 731 14.33 -34.18 -40.18
N VAL A 732 14.38 -35.20 -39.32
CA VAL A 732 13.50 -35.32 -38.15
C VAL A 732 13.81 -34.25 -37.10
N ALA A 733 15.09 -33.93 -36.87
CA ALA A 733 15.49 -32.83 -35.99
C ALA A 733 15.01 -31.47 -36.51
N LEU A 734 15.13 -31.21 -37.82
CA LEU A 734 14.61 -30.00 -38.46
C LEU A 734 13.08 -29.94 -38.45
N ALA A 735 12.38 -31.06 -38.62
CA ALA A 735 10.93 -31.13 -38.47
C ALA A 735 10.49 -30.85 -37.02
N ALA A 736 11.20 -31.42 -36.04
CA ALA A 736 10.93 -31.19 -34.62
C ALA A 736 11.20 -29.73 -34.21
N THR A 737 12.29 -29.10 -34.67
CA THR A 737 12.55 -27.68 -34.40
C THR A 737 11.61 -26.76 -35.17
N ALA A 738 11.17 -27.12 -36.39
CA ALA A 738 10.12 -26.39 -37.11
C ALA A 738 8.75 -26.48 -36.41
N VAL A 739 8.38 -27.64 -35.85
CA VAL A 739 7.15 -27.81 -35.05
C VAL A 739 7.25 -27.07 -33.72
N LEU A 740 8.41 -27.08 -33.06
CA LEU A 740 8.64 -26.26 -31.86
C LEU A 740 8.60 -24.76 -32.17
N ALA A 741 9.22 -24.32 -33.27
CA ALA A 741 9.16 -22.93 -33.71
C ALA A 741 7.72 -22.52 -34.07
N ALA A 742 6.96 -23.36 -34.77
CA ALA A 742 5.54 -23.14 -35.03
C ALA A 742 4.72 -23.09 -33.74
N TYR A 743 4.97 -23.99 -32.78
CA TYR A 743 4.32 -23.96 -31.47
C TYR A 743 4.64 -22.66 -30.69
N PHE A 744 5.89 -22.19 -30.71
CA PHE A 744 6.26 -20.91 -30.09
C PHE A 744 5.72 -19.69 -30.84
N VAL A 745 5.56 -19.74 -32.17
CA VAL A 745 4.91 -18.69 -32.96
C VAL A 745 3.41 -18.65 -32.70
N PHE A 746 2.70 -19.79 -32.74
CA PHE A 746 1.28 -19.85 -32.40
C PHE A 746 1.01 -19.49 -30.93
N ARG A 747 1.87 -19.91 -30.00
CA ARG A 747 1.79 -19.49 -28.59
C ARG A 747 2.07 -18.00 -28.43
N ARG A 748 2.97 -17.42 -29.24
CA ARG A 748 3.20 -15.98 -29.28
C ARG A 748 1.98 -15.23 -29.82
N ASP A 749 1.42 -15.63 -30.96
CA ASP A 749 0.20 -15.01 -31.50
C ASP A 749 -0.97 -15.13 -30.50
N SER A 750 -1.14 -16.29 -29.86
CA SER A 750 -2.14 -16.47 -28.80
C SER A 750 -1.89 -15.56 -27.59
N SER A 751 -0.63 -15.26 -27.25
CA SER A 751 -0.28 -14.32 -26.17
C SER A 751 -0.38 -12.83 -26.56
N GLN A 752 -0.31 -12.49 -27.86
CA GLN A 752 -0.47 -11.12 -28.35
C GLN A 752 -1.93 -10.81 -28.74
N GLY A 753 -2.73 -11.81 -29.10
CA GLY A 753 -4.16 -11.66 -29.42
C GLY A 753 -5.08 -11.57 -28.19
N MET A 754 -4.66 -12.08 -27.03
CA MET A 754 -5.51 -12.16 -25.82
C MET A 754 -5.80 -10.80 -25.14
N TYR A 755 -5.08 -9.74 -25.52
CA TYR A 755 -5.16 -8.41 -24.88
C TYR A 755 -5.56 -7.29 -25.84
N HIS A 756 -6.10 -7.60 -27.02
CA HIS A 756 -6.50 -6.62 -28.04
C HIS A 756 -8.01 -6.57 -28.34
N HIS A 757 -8.83 -7.36 -27.64
CA HIS A 757 -10.29 -7.31 -27.76
C HIS A 757 -10.95 -7.23 -26.38
N VAL A 758 -11.09 -6.02 -25.86
CA VAL A 758 -12.26 -5.64 -25.05
C VAL A 758 -13.31 -5.14 -26.06
N PRO A 759 -14.52 -5.71 -26.11
CA PRO A 759 -15.59 -5.16 -26.95
C PRO A 759 -16.18 -3.90 -26.30
N ASP A 760 -16.02 -2.76 -26.96
CA ASP A 760 -16.91 -1.61 -26.73
C ASP A 760 -18.27 -1.92 -27.39
N GLU A 761 -19.33 -2.04 -26.59
CA GLU A 761 -20.71 -2.10 -27.11
C GLU A 761 -21.34 -0.70 -27.15
N GLU A 762 -22.17 -0.46 -28.17
CA GLU A 762 -22.91 0.78 -28.48
C GLU A 762 -22.12 2.05 -28.89
N ARG A 763 -21.66 2.10 -30.15
CA ARG A 763 -21.90 3.27 -31.01
C ARG A 763 -22.02 2.91 -32.50
N ASP A 764 -23.07 3.40 -33.16
CA ASP A 764 -23.39 3.10 -34.57
C ASP A 764 -22.34 3.69 -35.56
N GLY A 765 -22.05 2.97 -36.64
CA GLY A 765 -20.84 3.17 -37.45
C GLY A 765 -21.00 3.85 -38.82
N HIS A 766 -19.89 4.42 -39.31
CA HIS A 766 -19.67 4.79 -40.71
C HIS A 766 -18.32 4.24 -41.23
N ALA A 767 -18.16 4.12 -42.55
CA ALA A 767 -17.29 3.12 -43.15
C ALA A 767 -16.01 3.63 -43.83
N LEU A 768 -14.94 2.81 -43.73
CA LEU A 768 -13.69 2.77 -44.52
C LEU A 768 -12.85 4.06 -44.65
N HIS A 769 -11.59 3.97 -44.21
CA HIS A 769 -10.49 3.70 -45.15
C HIS A 769 -9.23 3.14 -44.45
N THR A 770 -8.50 2.26 -45.14
CA THR A 770 -7.25 1.64 -44.65
C THR A 770 -6.01 2.53 -44.85
N LEU A 771 -5.17 2.70 -43.82
CA LEU A 771 -3.76 3.07 -43.97
C LEU A 771 -2.90 2.47 -42.82
N GLN A 772 -1.58 2.59 -42.91
CA GLN A 772 -0.63 1.73 -42.19
C GLN A 772 -0.06 2.33 -40.89
N ALA A 773 0.02 1.47 -39.88
CA ALA A 773 0.77 1.55 -38.62
C ALA A 773 1.82 2.68 -38.48
N ARG A 774 1.44 3.73 -37.75
CA ARG A 774 2.15 4.27 -36.57
C ARG A 774 1.23 5.21 -35.80
N ASP A 775 1.58 5.41 -34.53
CA ASP A 775 1.01 6.37 -33.57
C ASP A 775 -0.49 6.19 -33.23
N LEU A 776 -0.77 5.70 -32.00
CA LEU A 776 -2.04 5.90 -31.28
C LEU A 776 -1.92 5.42 -29.82
N TYR A 777 -1.88 6.38 -28.89
CA TYR A 777 -2.17 6.23 -27.46
C TYR A 777 -2.67 7.60 -26.98
N ASN A 778 -3.93 7.92 -27.32
CA ASN A 778 -4.68 9.07 -26.77
C ASN A 778 -6.15 8.97 -27.19
N ALA A 779 -6.91 8.12 -26.49
CA ALA A 779 -8.37 8.10 -26.45
C ALA A 779 -8.81 7.28 -25.22
N PHE A 780 -9.68 7.88 -24.39
CA PHE A 780 -10.55 7.31 -23.33
C PHE A 780 -10.66 8.26 -22.13
N ALA A 781 -11.31 9.41 -22.36
CA ALA A 781 -11.96 10.20 -21.32
C ALA A 781 -13.39 10.45 -21.84
N LEU A 782 -14.39 9.94 -21.13
CA LEU A 782 -15.79 10.01 -21.55
C LEU A 782 -16.47 11.26 -20.98
N ASP A 783 -17.16 11.97 -21.86
CA ASP A 783 -18.27 12.85 -21.52
C ASP A 783 -19.55 12.19 -22.06
N GLU A 784 -20.63 12.23 -21.27
CA GLU A 784 -22.02 12.41 -21.74
C GLU A 784 -23.01 12.32 -20.56
N THR A 785 -23.77 13.40 -20.32
CA THR A 785 -25.19 13.28 -19.93
C THR A 785 -26.00 14.39 -20.59
N HIS A 786 -26.95 14.02 -21.46
CA HIS A 786 -27.92 14.93 -22.05
C HIS A 786 -29.17 15.11 -21.15
N VAL A 787 -29.75 16.30 -21.16
CA VAL A 787 -31.17 16.54 -20.84
C VAL A 787 -31.79 17.34 -22.00
N LEU A 788 -33.04 17.06 -22.33
CA LEU A 788 -33.70 17.50 -23.56
C LEU A 788 -34.72 18.62 -23.33
N GLY A 789 -34.91 19.44 -24.36
CA GLY A 789 -36.02 20.38 -24.52
C GLY A 789 -35.59 21.70 -25.16
N SER A 790 -36.17 22.23 -26.24
CA SER A 790 -37.05 21.75 -27.32
C SER A 790 -37.65 23.03 -27.94
N ASP A 791 -37.55 23.15 -29.26
CA ASP A 791 -38.45 23.88 -30.17
C ASP A 791 -38.37 25.43 -30.26
N GLU A 792 -38.59 25.88 -31.51
CA GLU A 792 -39.00 27.21 -32.03
C GLU A 792 -37.97 28.38 -31.89
N ASP A 793 -37.39 28.91 -32.99
CA ASP A 793 -37.98 29.81 -34.03
C ASP A 793 -38.20 31.23 -33.45
N ASP A 794 -37.88 32.38 -34.04
CA ASP A 794 -37.17 32.93 -35.22
C ASP A 794 -37.29 34.49 -35.01
N ASP A 795 -36.81 35.35 -35.93
CA ASP A 795 -37.08 36.82 -36.01
C ASP A 795 -36.58 37.72 -34.81
N ASP A 796 -36.31 39.04 -34.92
CA ASP A 796 -35.83 39.94 -35.98
C ASP A 796 -35.36 41.28 -35.31
N ASP A 797 -34.58 42.12 -36.03
CA ASP A 797 -34.50 43.61 -36.02
C ASP A 797 -34.51 44.46 -34.69
N ASP A 798 -33.92 45.67 -34.57
CA ASP A 798 -33.28 46.57 -35.55
C ASP A 798 -32.30 47.57 -34.88
N GLY A 799 -31.40 48.18 -35.66
CA GLY A 799 -30.79 49.51 -35.45
C GLY A 799 -29.81 49.78 -34.27
N ASP A 800 -28.95 50.82 -34.31
CA ASP A 800 -28.60 51.73 -35.42
C ASP A 800 -27.33 52.56 -35.09
N GLY A 801 -26.51 52.91 -36.10
CA GLY A 801 -25.44 53.97 -36.14
C GLY A 801 -24.28 54.00 -35.11
N ASP A 802 -23.10 54.59 -35.37
CA ASP A 802 -22.49 55.17 -36.58
C ASP A 802 -20.94 55.27 -36.41
N ASP A 803 -20.18 55.14 -37.52
CA ASP A 803 -18.81 55.65 -37.78
C ASP A 803 -17.61 55.27 -36.83
N GLU A 804 -16.31 55.37 -37.19
CA GLU A 804 -15.64 56.04 -38.33
C GLU A 804 -14.34 55.30 -38.81
N HIS A 805 -14.04 55.41 -40.11
CA HIS A 805 -12.71 55.45 -40.79
C HIS A 805 -11.59 54.34 -40.70
N ASN A 806 -11.60 53.45 -41.72
CA ASN A 806 -10.69 53.47 -42.91
C ASN A 806 -9.23 52.86 -42.96
N HIS A 807 -8.96 52.08 -44.04
CA HIS A 807 -7.68 51.63 -44.67
C HIS A 807 -6.64 50.78 -43.84
N GLY A 808 -5.93 49.77 -44.40
CA GLY A 808 -6.07 49.09 -45.71
C GLY A 808 -4.87 48.21 -46.19
N ARG A 809 -5.17 46.94 -46.58
CA ARG A 809 -4.47 46.04 -47.57
C ARG A 809 -2.97 45.64 -47.45
N GLY A 810 -2.73 44.31 -47.50
CA GLY A 810 -1.58 43.65 -48.17
C GLY A 810 -0.76 42.72 -47.24
N ARG A 811 -0.80 41.37 -47.30
CA ARG A 811 -0.53 40.34 -48.34
C ARG A 811 0.95 40.01 -48.61
N ASP A 812 1.26 38.69 -48.51
CA ASP A 812 2.30 37.94 -49.26
C ASP A 812 3.79 38.30 -48.97
N ARG A 813 4.78 37.38 -48.94
CA ARG A 813 4.80 35.89 -48.87
C ARG A 813 6.21 35.34 -48.55
N ASP A 814 6.28 34.07 -48.14
CA ASP A 814 7.31 33.04 -48.43
C ASP A 814 8.83 33.22 -48.11
N ARG A 815 9.34 32.14 -47.49
CA ARG A 815 10.71 31.55 -47.53
C ARG A 815 11.85 32.26 -46.76
N ASP A 816 12.63 31.63 -45.88
CA ASP A 816 13.24 30.28 -45.77
C ASP A 816 14.69 30.19 -46.34
N HIS A 817 15.48 29.27 -45.78
CA HIS A 817 16.82 28.79 -46.14
C HIS A 817 18.09 29.54 -45.63
N SER A 818 18.34 29.31 -44.33
CA SER A 818 19.49 28.50 -43.86
C SER A 818 20.93 29.04 -43.72
N ARG A 819 21.54 28.66 -42.57
CA ARG A 819 22.93 28.19 -42.34
C ARG A 819 24.13 28.96 -42.94
N GLY A 820 24.99 29.52 -42.06
CA GLY A 820 26.35 29.96 -42.43
C GLY A 820 27.28 30.19 -41.22
N HIS A 821 28.30 29.33 -41.05
CA HIS A 821 29.29 29.28 -39.96
C HIS A 821 29.99 30.60 -39.54
N GLY A 822 30.42 30.66 -38.26
CA GLY A 822 31.35 31.68 -37.74
C GLY A 822 31.97 31.34 -36.37
N ARG A 823 32.88 30.36 -36.29
CA ARG A 823 33.70 30.08 -35.09
C ARG A 823 34.77 31.17 -34.88
N GLY A 824 35.11 31.52 -33.63
CA GLY A 824 36.31 32.31 -33.33
C GLY A 824 36.54 32.60 -31.83
N HIS A 825 37.77 32.41 -31.37
CA HIS A 825 38.30 32.74 -30.03
C HIS A 825 38.24 34.27 -29.75
N GLY A 826 38.31 34.80 -28.52
CA GLY A 826 38.46 34.19 -27.18
C GLY A 826 39.61 34.84 -26.35
N VAL A 827 39.59 34.65 -25.02
CA VAL A 827 40.69 34.93 -24.03
C VAL A 827 40.87 36.39 -23.57
N THR A 828 41.00 36.57 -22.23
CA THR A 828 41.39 37.78 -21.44
C THR A 828 40.53 39.05 -21.56
N GLY A 829 40.33 39.86 -20.52
CA GLY A 829 40.73 39.76 -19.10
C GLY A 829 41.32 41.08 -18.57
N ASP A 830 40.89 41.52 -17.38
CA ASP A 830 41.49 42.52 -16.46
C ASP A 830 41.76 43.96 -17.02
N SER A 831 41.66 45.06 -16.26
CA SER A 831 41.18 45.35 -14.89
C SER A 831 40.92 46.87 -14.74
N GLU A 832 40.26 47.27 -13.65
CA GLU A 832 40.33 48.60 -12.99
C GLU A 832 40.12 49.91 -13.80
N PHE A 833 39.20 50.75 -13.31
CA PHE A 833 39.43 52.20 -13.27
C PHE A 833 38.73 52.80 -12.03
N SER A 834 39.41 53.69 -11.31
CA SER A 834 38.83 54.43 -10.19
C SER A 834 38.40 55.84 -10.61
N ASP A 835 37.35 56.37 -10.00
CA ASP A 835 37.45 57.57 -9.14
C ASP A 835 36.06 58.05 -8.71
N GLY A 836 35.98 58.62 -7.50
CA GLY A 836 34.74 59.12 -6.93
C GLY A 836 34.57 60.64 -7.13
N VAL A 837 33.36 61.05 -7.48
CA VAL A 837 32.87 62.43 -7.32
C VAL A 837 31.50 62.35 -6.65
N GLY A 838 31.18 63.27 -5.73
CA GLY A 838 29.90 63.25 -5.02
C GLY A 838 29.41 64.63 -4.57
N LYS A 839 28.32 64.59 -3.78
CA LYS A 839 27.55 65.68 -3.13
C LYS A 839 26.25 66.11 -3.83
N PHE A 840 25.37 66.63 -2.96
CA PHE A 840 24.12 67.34 -3.19
C PHE A 840 22.88 66.43 -3.42
N LYS A 841 21.78 66.57 -2.64
CA LYS A 841 21.57 67.40 -1.44
C LYS A 841 20.30 66.98 -0.69
N ASP A 842 20.29 67.11 0.63
CA ASP A 842 19.11 66.96 1.50
C ASP A 842 18.76 68.29 2.24
N ASP A 843 17.70 68.22 3.05
CA ASP A 843 17.17 69.17 4.05
C ASP A 843 16.56 70.52 3.60
N ASP A 844 15.23 70.55 3.61
CA ASP A 844 14.43 71.60 4.26
C ASP A 844 13.16 71.01 4.94
N GLY A 845 12.74 71.57 6.09
CA GLY A 845 11.60 71.09 6.88
C GLY A 845 11.32 71.92 8.15
N GLU A 846 10.07 71.90 8.65
CA GLU A 846 9.50 72.55 9.85
C GLU A 846 8.01 72.09 9.97
N PHE A 847 7.25 72.15 11.08
CA PHE A 847 7.49 72.12 12.55
C PHE A 847 6.10 72.01 13.27
N LYS A 848 6.08 71.79 14.60
CA LYS A 848 4.97 71.98 15.58
C LYS A 848 3.96 70.86 15.87
N ASP A 849 3.36 70.77 17.07
CA ASP A 849 3.76 70.93 18.51
C ASP A 849 2.49 70.80 19.43
N GLU A 850 2.67 70.61 20.75
CA GLU A 850 1.66 70.75 21.86
C GLU A 850 0.47 69.73 21.94
N ASP A 851 -0.06 69.28 23.11
CA ASP A 851 0.44 69.19 24.51
C ASP A 851 -0.51 68.34 25.41
N GLY A 852 -0.06 67.94 26.63
CA GLY A 852 -0.91 67.47 27.76
C GLY A 852 -0.90 65.95 28.04
N GLU A 853 -0.07 65.39 28.93
CA GLU A 853 -0.03 65.48 30.41
C GLU A 853 -1.02 64.55 31.17
N PHE A 854 -0.49 63.49 31.81
CA PHE A 854 -0.89 63.06 33.16
C PHE A 854 0.30 62.37 33.87
N LYS A 855 0.30 62.32 35.22
CA LYS A 855 1.53 62.17 36.04
C LYS A 855 1.77 60.80 36.68
N ASP A 856 3.04 60.58 37.05
CA ASP A 856 3.61 59.44 37.80
C ASP A 856 3.14 59.34 39.27
N ASP A 857 3.44 58.18 39.90
CA ASP A 857 3.82 58.17 41.34
C ASP A 857 4.82 57.04 41.70
N VAL A 858 6.10 57.38 41.57
CA VAL A 858 7.34 56.93 42.26
C VAL A 858 7.42 55.58 43.02
N GLY A 859 8.37 54.72 42.59
CA GLY A 859 9.37 54.06 43.48
C GLY A 859 9.37 52.52 43.59
N GLY A 860 10.49 51.79 43.48
CA GLY A 860 11.86 52.13 43.04
C GLY A 860 12.98 51.28 43.67
N VAL A 861 14.11 51.08 42.95
CA VAL A 861 15.48 50.70 43.43
C VAL A 861 15.65 49.28 44.05
N THR A 862 16.63 48.40 43.76
CA THR A 862 17.83 48.29 42.87
C THR A 862 17.67 47.13 41.84
N ASP A 863 18.40 46.98 40.73
CA ASP A 863 19.84 46.61 40.55
C ASP A 863 20.27 45.34 41.35
N SER A 864 21.03 44.35 40.83
CA SER A 864 21.87 44.32 39.61
C SER A 864 22.15 42.91 39.02
N THR A 865 22.99 42.89 37.97
CA THR A 865 23.79 41.84 37.27
C THR A 865 24.45 40.73 38.15
N GLU A 866 24.99 39.57 37.68
CA GLU A 866 25.28 39.04 36.32
C GLU A 866 25.55 37.50 36.29
N ALA A 867 25.53 36.93 35.08
CA ALA A 867 26.37 35.85 34.51
C ALA A 867 26.91 34.60 35.28
N CYS A 868 26.73 33.45 34.61
CA CYS A 868 27.69 32.34 34.39
C CYS A 868 28.07 31.31 35.49
N ALA A 869 27.44 30.14 35.32
CA ALA A 869 28.08 28.82 35.08
C ALA A 869 28.80 28.06 36.22
N THR A 870 28.21 26.94 36.62
CA THR A 870 28.92 25.64 36.72
C THR A 870 27.95 24.47 36.56
N ASN A 871 28.32 23.44 35.77
CA ASN A 871 27.69 22.12 35.85
C ASN A 871 28.25 21.36 37.07
N VAL A 872 27.51 20.35 37.58
CA VAL A 872 27.98 18.96 37.81
C VAL A 872 26.98 18.14 38.66
N LEU A 873 26.77 16.89 38.23
CA LEU A 873 26.12 15.74 38.88
C LEU A 873 24.59 15.74 39.13
N LEU A 874 24.01 14.59 38.75
CA LEU A 874 22.69 14.07 39.10
C LEU A 874 22.90 12.84 39.98
N GLU A 875 22.05 12.65 41.00
CA GLU A 875 21.75 11.31 41.57
C GLU A 875 20.21 11.20 41.80
N PRO A 876 19.63 9.99 41.70
CA PRO A 876 18.18 9.81 41.68
C PRO A 876 17.55 9.71 43.08
N VAL A 877 16.22 9.90 43.13
CA VAL A 877 15.40 9.77 44.36
C VAL A 877 14.61 8.46 44.30
N GLU A 878 14.73 7.63 45.35
CA GLU A 878 13.83 6.49 45.60
C GLU A 878 12.56 6.95 46.37
N PRO A 879 11.41 6.27 46.22
CA PRO A 879 10.14 6.68 46.84
C PRO A 879 9.97 6.20 48.29
N ASP A 880 9.28 7.01 49.11
CA ASP A 880 9.00 6.72 50.52
C ASP A 880 8.11 5.48 50.77
N ALA A 881 8.38 4.78 51.87
CA ALA A 881 7.56 3.68 52.40
C ALA A 881 6.93 4.06 53.76
N ILE A 882 5.65 3.69 53.97
CA ILE A 882 4.88 4.02 55.18
C ILE A 882 4.70 2.79 56.09
N LEU A 883 4.80 3.00 57.41
CA LEU A 883 4.67 2.02 58.51
C LEU A 883 3.99 2.73 59.72
N ILE A 884 3.53 2.07 60.80
CA ILE A 884 3.66 0.68 61.28
C ILE A 884 2.29 0.22 61.85
N ASP A 885 2.01 -1.09 61.89
CA ASP A 885 1.43 -1.87 63.04
C ASP A 885 0.55 -3.06 62.56
N GLY A 886 0.66 -4.28 63.11
CA GLY A 886 1.65 -4.81 64.04
C GLY A 886 1.28 -6.16 64.71
N VAL A 887 2.31 -6.86 65.23
CA VAL A 887 2.29 -7.87 66.33
C VAL A 887 1.92 -9.35 66.02
N ASP A 888 2.57 -10.24 66.81
CA ASP A 888 2.51 -11.72 66.96
C ASP A 888 2.89 -12.63 65.76
N VAL A 889 3.75 -13.67 65.79
CA VAL A 889 4.76 -14.31 66.70
C VAL A 889 4.54 -15.83 66.79
N GLU A 890 5.42 -16.60 66.14
CA GLU A 890 5.94 -17.96 66.45
C GLU A 890 6.62 -18.50 65.17
N GLU A 891 7.59 -19.41 65.16
CA GLU A 891 8.92 -19.57 65.77
C GLU A 891 9.55 -20.81 65.03
N ALA A 892 10.88 -20.89 64.93
CA ALA A 892 11.68 -22.07 64.55
C ALA A 892 11.59 -22.69 63.13
N GLY A 893 12.75 -22.87 62.45
CA GLY A 893 12.84 -23.61 61.18
C GLY A 893 14.19 -23.53 60.44
N LYS A 894 15.30 -23.97 61.05
CA LYS A 894 16.68 -23.80 60.52
C LYS A 894 17.00 -24.66 59.26
N SER A 895 17.93 -24.14 58.44
CA SER A 895 18.89 -24.87 57.55
C SER A 895 18.28 -25.69 56.38
N ASN A 896 18.96 -25.92 55.24
CA ASN A 896 20.32 -25.59 54.76
C ASN A 896 20.24 -25.49 53.21
N VAL A 897 20.88 -24.53 52.53
CA VAL A 897 22.24 -24.65 51.94
C VAL A 897 22.65 -26.09 51.54
N ASP A 898 22.61 -26.41 50.25
CA ASP A 898 23.84 -26.45 49.43
C ASP A 898 23.54 -26.40 47.92
N THR A 899 24.61 -26.35 47.12
CA THR A 899 24.67 -26.09 45.68
C THR A 899 24.83 -27.35 44.84
N LYS A 900 24.25 -27.34 43.62
CA LYS A 900 24.94 -27.75 42.38
C LYS A 900 24.19 -27.38 41.11
#